data_AF-A0A3Q3FK31-F1
#
_entry.id   AF-A0A3Q3FK31-F1
#
_cell.length_a   1.000
_cell.length_b   1.000
_cell.length_c   1.000
_cell.angle_alpha   90.00
_cell.angle_beta   90.00
_cell.angle_gamma   90.00
#
_symmetry.space_group_name_H-M   'P 1'
#
loop_
_entity.id
_entity.type
_entity.pdbx_description
1 polymer ?
#
loop_
_entity_poly.entity_id
_entity_poly.type
_entity_poly.pdbx_seq_one_letter_code
_entity_poly.pdbx_strand_id
1 'polypeptide(L)'
;VNMESNKQQSLPTRVFINDVDRYSSKHIAQGSEEAEDTSASPGGEPAFQVVGTVSASAKQAEESFLLEQYESPTRDELLERMLECDVVVYNISETASQQQVEEASWALTALQAEMENFKSQKLFILVSTVMTWAMTKPQNPDETDVVLSEEEYIRRRPHISFRRHHNLEKLVLKLHGGKKSQLKGYVVASGLQYGKGENLFHYFFKVSWLMQFPKVPVFGQGTNYIPMIHVNDLGGVIQNIIEVKPKLKSKYILAVDDSKNTLEEIVKAITMKAFQFPLFQPEELQFLSIDLRLDTFMIKDIFTLNWTSEAGMVENMRSIVKEYKDTRQLLPIRLCIVGPPAVGKTTVAEKLCSHYQIHHITIKEVIEEKITQLVSFLFPLTAVIEEVSAAAQKKLETLNKSMEMNAGRLADHLVFDILQDKLHSKPCSNQGFVLDGFPKTYEQASMIFTGRFPPLILLQHVFVLNASDDFLKERAQGLPQSVAEELGYTQEEFTARLSRYRERSIEIHPEHIGNVHKATERSLRWWAPKNYGLSPEELEVESRHKEEGRRLKLAAEAAEKKRRNEAALAAMAAQYEEWQNNLSEVRRQEEELLEARCLPLRNYLMKYVMPSLSEAMLECSKIKPEDPVDFLAEHLLSNNQEEQH
;
A
#
# COMPACT_ATOMS: atom_id res chain seq x y z
N VAL A 1 -21.01 24.37 -63.94
CA VAL A 1 -19.93 24.59 -62.96
C VAL A 1 -20.34 23.86 -61.70
N ASN A 2 -19.84 22.64 -61.49
CA ASN A 2 -19.86 21.89 -60.23
C ASN A 2 -18.74 20.86 -60.38
N MET A 3 -17.57 21.20 -59.85
CA MET A 3 -16.48 20.25 -59.65
C MET A 3 -16.72 19.59 -58.29
N GLU A 4 -17.27 18.38 -58.30
CA GLU A 4 -17.19 17.48 -57.15
C GLU A 4 -15.73 17.01 -57.03
N SER A 5 -15.04 17.52 -56.00
CA SER A 5 -13.73 17.02 -55.60
C SER A 5 -13.89 15.62 -55.01
N ASN A 6 -13.50 14.63 -55.80
CA ASN A 6 -13.43 13.22 -55.43
C ASN A 6 -12.40 13.04 -54.29
N LYS A 7 -12.84 13.11 -53.02
CA LYS A 7 -12.03 12.69 -51.88
C LYS A 7 -12.03 11.16 -51.86
N GLN A 8 -10.97 10.55 -52.39
CA GLN A 8 -10.68 9.13 -52.16
C GLN A 8 -10.61 8.91 -50.64
N GLN A 9 -11.51 8.07 -50.10
CA GLN A 9 -11.36 7.50 -48.77
C GLN A 9 -10.06 6.68 -48.76
N SER A 10 -9.02 7.18 -48.08
CA SER A 10 -7.79 6.45 -47.86
C SER A 10 -8.07 5.31 -46.90
N LEU A 11 -7.67 4.08 -47.25
CA LEU A 11 -7.68 2.95 -46.34
C LEU A 11 -6.86 3.30 -45.08
N PRO A 12 -7.27 2.82 -43.89
CA PRO A 12 -6.56 3.09 -42.65
C PRO A 12 -5.15 2.49 -42.68
N THR A 13 -4.17 3.22 -42.16
CA THR A 13 -2.76 2.78 -42.14
C THR A 13 -2.56 1.78 -41.02
N ARG A 14 -2.11 0.56 -41.34
CA ARG A 14 -1.88 -0.47 -40.32
C ARG A 14 -0.46 -0.36 -39.76
N VAL A 15 -0.34 -0.18 -38.45
CA VAL A 15 0.92 0.12 -37.74
C VAL A 15 1.22 -1.00 -36.75
N PHE A 16 2.36 -1.68 -36.95
CA PHE A 16 2.91 -2.63 -35.99
C PHE A 16 3.79 -1.91 -34.97
N ILE A 17 3.61 -2.19 -33.67
CA ILE A 17 4.46 -1.71 -32.58
C ILE A 17 4.88 -2.89 -31.70
N ASN A 18 6.16 -3.04 -31.38
CA ASN A 18 6.61 -4.10 -30.45
C ASN A 18 6.40 -3.71 -28.99
N ASP A 19 6.13 -4.72 -28.16
CA ASP A 19 6.02 -4.62 -26.70
C ASP A 19 5.05 -3.51 -26.26
N VAL A 20 3.82 -3.48 -26.81
CA VAL A 20 2.82 -2.42 -26.57
C VAL A 20 2.36 -2.33 -25.12
N ASP A 21 2.63 -3.34 -24.30
CA ASP A 21 2.41 -3.33 -22.85
C ASP A 21 3.50 -2.58 -22.07
N ARG A 22 4.65 -2.29 -22.71
CA ARG A 22 5.74 -1.50 -22.11
C ARG A 22 5.45 -0.01 -22.16
N TYR A 23 6.10 0.72 -21.26
CA TYR A 23 5.77 2.09 -20.94
C TYR A 23 5.68 3.01 -22.16
N SER A 24 6.71 3.13 -22.98
CA SER A 24 6.70 4.09 -24.10
C SER A 24 5.97 3.56 -25.33
N SER A 25 6.11 2.26 -25.65
CA SER A 25 5.36 1.64 -26.74
C SER A 25 3.84 1.78 -26.55
N LYS A 26 3.35 1.63 -25.31
CA LYS A 26 1.95 1.88 -24.94
C LYS A 26 1.48 3.29 -25.30
N HIS A 27 2.24 4.31 -24.91
CA HIS A 27 1.84 5.70 -25.13
C HIS A 27 2.00 6.12 -26.60
N ILE A 28 2.98 5.56 -27.32
CA ILE A 28 3.10 5.73 -28.78
C ILE A 28 1.87 5.15 -29.48
N ALA A 29 1.40 3.99 -29.04
CA ALA A 29 0.19 3.36 -29.56
C ALA A 29 -1.06 4.19 -29.25
N GLN A 30 -1.27 4.59 -27.99
CA GLN A 30 -2.42 5.39 -27.55
C GLN A 30 -2.53 6.75 -28.23
N GLY A 31 -1.40 7.47 -28.36
CA GLY A 31 -1.42 8.77 -29.01
C GLY A 31 -1.95 8.70 -30.44
N SER A 32 -1.83 7.54 -31.11
CA SER A 32 -2.25 7.34 -32.49
C SER A 32 -3.76 7.22 -32.64
N GLU A 33 -4.50 7.07 -31.53
CA GLU A 33 -5.97 7.07 -31.48
C GLU A 33 -6.51 8.45 -31.05
N GLU A 34 -5.93 9.08 -30.00
CA GLU A 34 -6.45 10.33 -29.42
C GLU A 34 -6.39 11.56 -30.36
N ALA A 35 -5.48 11.57 -31.35
CA ALA A 35 -5.35 12.68 -32.30
C ALA A 35 -6.59 12.87 -33.20
N GLU A 36 -7.47 11.87 -33.29
CA GLU A 36 -8.63 11.88 -34.20
C GLU A 36 -9.93 12.41 -33.57
N ASP A 37 -10.06 12.38 -32.24
CA ASP A 37 -11.27 12.88 -31.55
C ASP A 37 -11.50 14.39 -31.77
N THR A 38 -10.47 15.12 -32.23
CA THR A 38 -10.58 16.54 -32.58
C THR A 38 -10.98 16.81 -34.04
N SER A 39 -11.07 15.79 -34.90
CA SER A 39 -11.35 15.95 -36.34
C SER A 39 -12.36 14.97 -36.95
N ALA A 40 -13.18 14.30 -36.13
CA ALA A 40 -14.09 13.24 -36.55
C ALA A 40 -15.00 13.60 -37.76
N SER A 41 -14.71 12.97 -38.90
CA SER A 41 -15.66 12.77 -40.00
C SER A 41 -16.81 11.85 -39.55
N PRO A 42 -18.04 12.05 -40.06
CA PRO A 42 -19.18 11.21 -39.72
C PRO A 42 -19.02 9.83 -40.39
N GLY A 43 -18.40 8.89 -39.69
CA GLY A 43 -18.11 7.55 -40.22
C GLY A 43 -16.99 6.75 -39.55
N GLY A 44 -16.60 7.04 -38.30
CA GLY A 44 -16.22 6.06 -37.27
C GLY A 44 -15.14 4.99 -37.49
N GLU A 45 -14.23 5.08 -38.47
CA GLU A 45 -13.04 4.22 -38.53
C GLU A 45 -11.77 5.05 -38.23
N PRO A 46 -10.90 4.58 -37.31
CA PRO A 46 -9.67 5.29 -36.99
C PRO A 46 -8.71 5.29 -38.19
N ALA A 47 -8.01 6.40 -38.43
CA ALA A 47 -7.03 6.55 -39.51
C ALA A 47 -5.80 5.65 -39.31
N PHE A 48 -5.49 5.27 -38.07
CA PHE A 48 -4.47 4.27 -37.73
C PHE A 48 -5.07 3.01 -37.10
N GLN A 49 -4.65 1.85 -37.60
CA GLN A 49 -4.96 0.55 -37.00
C GLN A 49 -3.70 0.00 -36.34
N VAL A 50 -3.62 0.10 -35.01
CA VAL A 50 -2.44 -0.33 -34.25
C VAL A 50 -2.55 -1.80 -33.88
N VAL A 51 -1.50 -2.56 -34.20
CA VAL A 51 -1.32 -3.96 -33.78
C VAL A 51 0.04 -4.09 -33.09
N GLY A 52 0.19 -5.04 -32.17
CA GLY A 52 1.46 -5.15 -31.47
C GLY A 52 1.67 -6.42 -30.66
N THR A 53 2.91 -6.62 -30.23
CA THR A 53 3.27 -7.74 -29.34
C THR A 53 3.16 -7.33 -27.88
N VAL A 54 2.78 -8.27 -27.02
CA VAL A 54 2.71 -8.07 -25.56
C VAL A 54 3.63 -9.07 -24.85
N SER A 55 4.23 -8.66 -23.74
CA SER A 55 5.04 -9.56 -22.92
C SER A 55 4.17 -10.59 -22.19
N ALA A 56 4.70 -11.81 -21.99
CA ALA A 56 3.98 -12.92 -21.35
C ALA A 56 3.59 -12.68 -19.87
N SER A 57 4.08 -11.59 -19.25
CA SER A 57 3.75 -11.21 -17.87
C SER A 57 2.65 -10.16 -17.77
N ALA A 58 2.15 -9.64 -18.91
CA ALA A 58 1.08 -8.67 -18.92
C ALA A 58 -0.22 -9.30 -18.37
N LYS A 59 -0.80 -8.68 -17.34
CA LYS A 59 -2.16 -9.02 -16.91
C LYS A 59 -3.09 -8.69 -18.07
N GLN A 60 -3.89 -9.66 -18.52
CA GLN A 60 -4.90 -9.56 -19.58
C GLN A 60 -5.88 -8.40 -19.34
N ALA A 61 -5.47 -7.18 -19.65
CA ALA A 61 -6.35 -6.04 -19.85
C ALA A 61 -6.43 -5.86 -21.36
N GLU A 62 -7.58 -6.15 -21.96
CA GLU A 62 -7.84 -5.77 -23.34
C GLU A 62 -7.73 -4.25 -23.42
N GLU A 63 -6.68 -3.76 -24.09
CA GLU A 63 -6.46 -2.34 -24.28
C GLU A 63 -7.32 -1.86 -25.45
N SER A 64 -8.22 -0.91 -25.20
CA SER A 64 -9.25 -0.48 -26.17
C SER A 64 -8.69 0.09 -27.47
N PHE A 65 -7.43 0.56 -27.45
CA PHE A 65 -6.76 1.21 -28.57
C PHE A 65 -6.06 0.24 -29.54
N LEU A 66 -5.96 -1.05 -29.20
CA LEU A 66 -5.32 -2.06 -30.04
C LEU A 66 -6.35 -2.81 -30.89
N LEU A 67 -6.08 -2.93 -32.19
CA LEU A 67 -6.87 -3.79 -33.07
C LEU A 67 -6.55 -5.27 -32.83
N GLU A 68 -5.26 -5.60 -32.71
CA GLU A 68 -4.79 -6.97 -32.47
C GLU A 68 -3.58 -6.97 -31.54
N GLN A 69 -3.55 -7.92 -30.60
CA GLN A 69 -2.43 -8.17 -29.69
C GLN A 69 -1.88 -9.58 -29.87
N TYR A 70 -0.55 -9.71 -29.87
CA TYR A 70 0.13 -10.98 -30.09
C TYR A 70 1.02 -11.32 -28.90
N GLU A 71 0.68 -12.39 -28.19
CA GLU A 71 1.45 -12.85 -27.04
C GLU A 71 2.52 -13.86 -27.49
N SER A 72 3.80 -13.50 -27.30
CA SER A 72 4.96 -14.37 -27.58
C SER A 72 4.97 -15.05 -28.98
N PRO A 73 4.80 -14.29 -30.10
CA PRO A 73 4.80 -14.89 -31.43
C PRO A 73 6.15 -15.51 -31.78
N THR A 74 6.13 -16.59 -32.58
CA THR A 74 7.34 -17.09 -33.22
C THR A 74 7.86 -16.08 -34.25
N ARG A 75 9.13 -16.21 -34.66
CA ARG A 75 9.73 -15.35 -35.69
C ARG A 75 8.96 -15.38 -37.01
N ASP A 76 8.46 -16.55 -37.41
CA ASP A 76 7.73 -16.68 -38.68
C ASP A 76 6.37 -16.00 -38.59
N GLU A 77 5.62 -16.20 -37.50
CA GLU A 77 4.35 -15.50 -37.25
C GLU A 77 4.55 -13.98 -37.16
N LEU A 78 5.59 -13.53 -36.45
CA LEU A 78 5.91 -12.11 -36.33
C LEU A 78 6.21 -11.48 -37.69
N LEU A 79 6.95 -12.19 -38.55
CA LEU A 79 7.22 -11.73 -39.92
C LEU A 79 5.93 -11.60 -40.73
N GLU A 80 5.04 -12.59 -40.67
CA GLU A 80 3.74 -12.53 -41.36
C GLU A 80 2.95 -11.30 -40.92
N ARG A 81 2.85 -11.02 -39.62
CA ARG A 81 2.13 -9.84 -39.11
C ARG A 81 2.80 -8.52 -39.53
N MET A 82 4.13 -8.44 -39.52
CA MET A 82 4.84 -7.25 -40.02
C MET A 82 4.63 -7.05 -41.53
N LEU A 83 4.52 -8.13 -42.32
CA LEU A 83 4.26 -8.05 -43.76
C LEU A 83 2.83 -7.57 -44.08
N GLU A 84 1.88 -7.71 -43.16
CA GLU A 84 0.54 -7.14 -43.28
C GLU A 84 0.47 -5.64 -42.97
N CYS A 85 1.45 -5.09 -42.25
CA CYS A 85 1.44 -3.70 -41.78
C CYS A 85 2.17 -2.75 -42.74
N ASP A 86 1.67 -1.53 -42.91
CA ASP A 86 2.32 -0.49 -43.73
C ASP A 86 3.52 0.14 -43.00
N VAL A 87 3.43 0.21 -41.67
CA VAL A 87 4.45 0.77 -40.79
C VAL A 87 4.84 -0.25 -39.74
N VAL A 88 6.13 -0.38 -39.48
CA VAL A 88 6.70 -1.18 -38.40
C VAL A 88 7.51 -0.25 -37.51
N VAL A 89 7.05 -0.03 -36.29
CA VAL A 89 7.72 0.74 -35.25
C VAL A 89 8.38 -0.23 -34.28
N TYR A 90 9.71 -0.23 -34.24
CA TYR A 90 10.49 -1.02 -33.30
C TYR A 90 11.13 -0.11 -32.26
N ASN A 91 10.72 -0.28 -31.01
CA ASN A 91 11.16 0.47 -29.86
C ASN A 91 12.16 -0.32 -29.02
N ILE A 92 13.35 0.26 -28.90
CA ILE A 92 14.49 -0.26 -28.12
C ILE A 92 15.04 0.81 -27.17
N SER A 93 14.31 1.88 -26.89
CA SER A 93 14.82 3.03 -26.15
C SER A 93 14.89 2.82 -24.63
N GLU A 94 14.04 1.94 -24.09
CA GLU A 94 13.82 1.80 -22.65
C GLU A 94 14.87 0.98 -21.91
N THR A 95 15.54 0.02 -22.57
CA THR A 95 16.44 -0.90 -21.89
C THR A 95 17.72 -1.13 -22.68
N ALA A 96 18.80 -1.51 -21.98
CA ALA A 96 20.02 -2.00 -22.63
C ALA A 96 19.91 -3.48 -23.07
N SER A 97 18.68 -4.03 -23.17
CA SER A 97 18.46 -5.45 -23.42
C SER A 97 19.05 -5.88 -24.76
N GLN A 98 19.89 -6.90 -24.71
CA GLN A 98 20.47 -7.51 -25.90
C GLN A 98 19.41 -8.16 -26.78
N GLN A 99 18.38 -8.75 -26.17
CA GLN A 99 17.34 -9.51 -26.86
C GLN A 99 16.49 -8.59 -27.76
N GLN A 100 16.05 -7.44 -27.26
CA GLN A 100 15.22 -6.51 -28.04
C GLN A 100 15.97 -5.97 -29.28
N VAL A 101 17.26 -5.67 -29.13
CA VAL A 101 18.10 -5.20 -30.25
C VAL A 101 18.35 -6.30 -31.27
N GLU A 102 18.55 -7.54 -30.83
CA GLU A 102 18.73 -8.69 -31.72
C GLU A 102 17.45 -9.01 -32.49
N GLU A 103 16.29 -8.94 -31.83
CA GLU A 103 14.98 -9.10 -32.45
C GLU A 103 14.70 -8.00 -33.48
N ALA A 104 14.91 -6.73 -33.12
CA ALA A 104 14.75 -5.62 -34.06
C ALA A 104 15.73 -5.71 -35.26
N SER A 105 16.95 -6.18 -35.02
CA SER A 105 17.93 -6.43 -36.09
C SER A 105 17.49 -7.56 -37.02
N TRP A 106 16.93 -8.64 -36.46
CA TRP A 106 16.35 -9.73 -37.22
C TRP A 106 15.14 -9.26 -38.02
N ALA A 107 14.20 -8.53 -37.41
CA ALA A 107 12.99 -8.00 -38.05
C ALA A 107 13.32 -7.12 -39.25
N LEU A 108 14.28 -6.21 -39.10
CA LEU A 108 14.79 -5.38 -40.19
C LEU A 108 15.37 -6.22 -41.34
N THR A 109 16.17 -7.24 -41.01
CA THR A 109 16.83 -8.09 -42.01
C THR A 109 15.82 -8.99 -42.74
N ALA A 110 14.84 -9.52 -42.01
CA ALA A 110 13.76 -10.33 -42.57
C ALA A 110 12.87 -9.51 -43.51
N LEU A 111 12.47 -8.30 -43.09
CA LEU A 111 11.75 -7.36 -43.97
C LEU A 111 12.60 -6.97 -45.19
N GLN A 112 13.91 -6.81 -45.04
CA GLN A 112 14.80 -6.52 -46.15
C GLN A 112 14.85 -7.67 -47.17
N ALA A 113 14.83 -8.92 -46.70
CA ALA A 113 14.80 -10.11 -47.57
C ALA A 113 13.49 -10.22 -48.37
N GLU A 114 12.37 -9.76 -47.78
CA GLU A 114 11.04 -9.82 -48.39
C GLU A 114 10.66 -8.55 -49.20
N MET A 115 11.59 -7.62 -49.41
CA MET A 115 11.32 -6.33 -50.06
C MET A 115 10.68 -6.43 -51.45
N GLU A 116 10.96 -7.51 -52.18
CA GLU A 116 10.40 -7.75 -53.52
C GLU A 116 8.94 -8.19 -53.48
N ASN A 117 8.49 -8.75 -52.35
CA ASN A 117 7.14 -9.27 -52.13
C ASN A 117 6.18 -8.22 -51.56
N PHE A 118 6.65 -6.99 -51.34
CA PHE A 118 5.84 -5.93 -50.77
C PHE A 118 4.78 -5.43 -51.75
N LYS A 119 3.52 -5.42 -51.30
CA LYS A 119 2.38 -4.85 -52.06
C LYS A 119 2.47 -3.32 -52.18
N SER A 120 3.06 -2.67 -51.17
CA SER A 120 3.19 -1.22 -51.03
C SER A 120 4.53 -0.89 -50.38
N GLN A 121 5.00 0.36 -50.52
CA GLN A 121 6.18 0.80 -49.81
C GLN A 121 5.94 0.78 -48.29
N LYS A 122 6.78 0.04 -47.57
CA LYS A 122 6.74 -0.06 -46.10
C LYS A 122 7.68 0.91 -45.43
N LEU A 123 7.29 1.31 -44.22
CA LEU A 123 8.06 2.21 -43.36
C LEU A 123 8.55 1.45 -42.13
N PHE A 124 9.85 1.51 -41.86
CA PHE A 124 10.45 0.97 -40.65
C PHE A 124 10.96 2.12 -39.79
N ILE A 125 10.42 2.29 -38.59
CA ILE A 125 10.81 3.34 -37.64
C ILE A 125 11.48 2.67 -36.45
N LEU A 126 12.76 2.95 -36.24
CA LEU A 126 13.50 2.52 -35.07
C LEU A 126 13.47 3.61 -34.00
N VAL A 127 12.78 3.39 -32.89
CA VAL A 127 12.86 4.24 -31.69
C VAL A 127 14.05 3.78 -30.86
N SER A 128 15.14 4.53 -30.99
CA SER A 128 16.42 4.35 -30.30
C SER A 128 16.53 5.33 -29.13
N THR A 129 17.71 5.42 -28.51
CA THR A 129 17.97 6.21 -27.30
C THR A 129 19.15 7.17 -27.48
N VAL A 130 19.07 8.35 -26.85
CA VAL A 130 20.20 9.29 -26.69
C VAL A 130 21.45 8.67 -26.04
N MET A 131 21.36 7.49 -25.41
CA MET A 131 22.53 6.77 -24.91
C MET A 131 23.52 6.37 -26.03
N THR A 132 23.10 6.41 -27.30
CA THR A 132 24.02 6.27 -28.44
C THR A 132 24.94 7.48 -28.65
N TRP A 133 24.71 8.56 -27.90
CA TRP A 133 25.51 9.79 -27.88
C TRP A 133 26.29 9.99 -26.59
N ALA A 134 26.04 9.21 -25.54
CA ALA A 134 26.50 9.49 -24.18
C ALA A 134 28.03 9.65 -23.99
N MET A 135 28.86 9.15 -24.91
CA MET A 135 30.32 9.30 -24.86
C MET A 135 30.86 10.28 -25.91
N THR A 136 29.97 11.05 -26.55
CA THR A 136 30.33 12.06 -27.55
C THR A 136 30.97 13.24 -26.84
N LYS A 137 32.17 13.61 -27.29
CA LYS A 137 32.87 14.79 -26.75
C LYS A 137 32.60 16.00 -27.64
N PRO A 138 32.57 17.21 -27.07
CA PRO A 138 32.62 18.44 -27.84
C PRO A 138 33.80 18.47 -28.80
N GLN A 139 33.69 19.21 -29.90
CA GLN A 139 34.77 19.37 -30.86
C GLN A 139 35.98 20.08 -30.23
N ASN A 140 35.73 21.06 -29.36
CA ASN A 140 36.72 21.79 -28.59
C ASN A 140 36.67 21.34 -27.12
N PRO A 141 37.74 20.75 -26.56
CA PRO A 141 37.76 20.27 -25.17
C PRO A 141 37.59 21.38 -24.13
N ASP A 142 37.89 22.63 -24.51
CA ASP A 142 37.82 23.81 -23.65
C ASP A 142 36.43 24.45 -23.63
N GLU A 143 35.51 24.05 -24.52
CA GLU A 143 34.13 24.53 -24.55
C GLU A 143 33.23 23.60 -23.73
N THR A 144 32.85 24.04 -22.53
CA THR A 144 31.99 23.27 -21.61
C THR A 144 30.49 23.38 -21.91
N ASP A 145 30.09 24.28 -22.83
CA ASP A 145 28.69 24.61 -23.11
C ASP A 145 28.23 24.21 -24.53
N VAL A 146 28.93 23.29 -25.20
CA VAL A 146 28.59 22.88 -26.58
C VAL A 146 27.26 22.15 -26.62
N VAL A 147 26.34 22.67 -27.44
CA VAL A 147 25.07 22.05 -27.76
C VAL A 147 25.24 21.24 -29.04
N LEU A 148 24.94 19.94 -28.96
CA LEU A 148 25.06 19.02 -30.09
C LEU A 148 23.74 18.97 -30.88
N SER A 149 23.83 18.98 -32.20
CA SER A 149 22.68 18.91 -33.09
C SER A 149 22.58 17.59 -33.87
N GLU A 150 21.42 17.36 -34.48
CA GLU A 150 21.15 16.20 -35.34
C GLU A 150 22.14 16.05 -36.49
N GLU A 151 22.73 17.14 -37.00
CA GLU A 151 23.69 17.10 -38.10
C GLU A 151 25.01 16.41 -37.70
N GLU A 152 25.35 16.44 -36.42
CA GLU A 152 26.58 15.89 -35.87
C GLU A 152 26.50 14.39 -35.56
N TYR A 153 25.36 13.74 -35.88
CA TYR A 153 25.12 12.34 -35.55
C TYR A 153 26.21 11.40 -36.06
N ILE A 154 26.89 11.72 -37.16
CA ILE A 154 27.99 10.92 -37.72
C ILE A 154 29.16 10.78 -36.72
N ARG A 155 29.40 11.79 -35.88
CA ARG A 155 30.52 11.83 -34.92
C ARG A 155 30.16 11.25 -33.55
N ARG A 156 28.89 10.87 -33.34
CA ARG A 156 28.39 10.38 -32.06
C ARG A 156 29.13 9.13 -31.58
N ARG A 157 29.32 9.03 -30.26
CA ARG A 157 29.91 7.87 -29.60
C ARG A 157 28.93 7.31 -28.57
N PRO A 158 28.57 6.02 -28.67
CA PRO A 158 27.63 5.41 -27.75
C PRO A 158 28.28 5.07 -26.42
N HIS A 159 27.46 5.02 -25.37
CA HIS A 159 27.83 4.32 -24.14
C HIS A 159 28.19 2.85 -24.42
N ILE A 160 29.03 2.25 -23.57
CA ILE A 160 29.54 0.87 -23.78
C ILE A 160 28.39 -0.13 -23.89
N SER A 161 27.38 -0.02 -23.01
CA SER A 161 26.18 -0.87 -23.02
C SER A 161 25.29 -0.69 -24.26
N PHE A 162 25.42 0.43 -24.98
CA PHE A 162 24.54 0.82 -26.10
C PHE A 162 25.22 0.71 -27.47
N ARG A 163 26.38 0.05 -27.56
CA ARG A 163 27.07 -0.19 -28.85
C ARG A 163 26.21 -0.96 -29.85
N ARG A 164 25.39 -1.91 -29.38
CA ARG A 164 24.50 -2.70 -30.25
C ARG A 164 23.37 -1.86 -30.84
N HIS A 165 22.76 -1.00 -30.02
CA HIS A 165 21.76 -0.01 -30.47
C HIS A 165 22.34 0.84 -31.60
N HIS A 166 23.52 1.42 -31.38
CA HIS A 166 24.22 2.22 -32.38
C HIS A 166 24.54 1.45 -33.68
N ASN A 167 24.85 0.15 -33.59
CA ASN A 167 25.07 -0.68 -34.78
C ASN A 167 23.77 -0.91 -35.56
N LEU A 168 22.66 -1.18 -34.87
CA LEU A 168 21.34 -1.31 -35.49
C LEU A 168 20.89 0.00 -36.14
N GLU A 169 21.10 1.15 -35.51
CA GLU A 169 20.85 2.46 -36.13
C GLU A 169 21.58 2.59 -37.48
N LYS A 170 22.85 2.17 -37.56
CA LYS A 170 23.61 2.18 -38.81
C LYS A 170 23.02 1.25 -39.86
N LEU A 171 22.46 0.10 -39.47
CA LEU A 171 21.79 -0.81 -40.40
C LEU A 171 20.53 -0.16 -40.99
N VAL A 172 19.69 0.46 -40.16
CA VAL A 172 18.48 1.18 -40.61
C VAL A 172 18.84 2.33 -41.55
N LEU A 173 19.87 3.12 -41.22
CA LEU A 173 20.30 4.26 -42.04
C LEU A 173 20.91 3.83 -43.39
N LYS A 174 21.47 2.62 -43.49
CA LYS A 174 22.00 2.07 -44.75
C LYS A 174 20.91 1.68 -45.75
N LEU A 175 19.64 1.57 -45.33
CA LEU A 175 18.54 1.28 -46.24
C LEU A 175 18.50 2.32 -47.37
N HIS A 176 18.60 1.85 -48.62
CA HIS A 176 18.73 2.68 -49.82
C HIS A 176 17.59 3.71 -49.89
N GLY A 177 17.92 4.99 -49.95
CA GLY A 177 16.95 6.10 -50.00
C GLY A 177 16.42 6.45 -51.39
N GLY A 178 16.68 5.61 -52.41
CA GLY A 178 16.24 5.88 -53.78
C GLY A 178 14.72 5.70 -53.94
N LYS A 179 14.13 6.38 -54.94
CA LYS A 179 12.69 6.28 -55.30
C LYS A 179 12.20 4.84 -55.58
N LYS A 180 13.11 3.87 -55.71
CA LYS A 180 12.82 2.45 -55.98
C LYS A 180 12.86 1.55 -54.73
N SER A 181 13.22 2.06 -53.55
CA SER A 181 13.25 1.23 -52.35
C SER A 181 11.83 1.00 -51.82
N GLN A 182 11.41 -0.26 -51.78
CA GLN A 182 10.13 -0.68 -51.18
C GLN A 182 10.15 -0.60 -49.65
N LEU A 183 11.32 -0.44 -49.02
CA LEU A 183 11.49 -0.29 -47.56
C LEU A 183 12.21 1.02 -47.25
N LYS A 184 11.60 1.87 -46.42
CA LYS A 184 12.21 3.13 -45.95
C LYS A 184 12.43 3.07 -44.44
N GLY A 185 13.66 3.31 -44.00
CA GLY A 185 14.02 3.32 -42.58
C GLY A 185 14.19 4.73 -42.01
N TYR A 186 13.70 4.97 -40.80
CA TYR A 186 14.02 6.14 -39.97
C TYR A 186 14.56 5.69 -38.61
N VAL A 187 15.48 6.48 -38.07
CA VAL A 187 15.96 6.32 -36.70
C VAL A 187 15.52 7.54 -35.91
N VAL A 188 14.81 7.31 -34.80
CA VAL A 188 14.38 8.33 -33.85
C VAL A 188 15.16 8.11 -32.56
N ALA A 189 16.10 8.98 -32.26
CA ALA A 189 16.84 8.95 -31.01
C ALA A 189 16.05 9.69 -29.93
N SER A 190 15.34 8.94 -29.10
CA SER A 190 14.54 9.48 -28.00
C SER A 190 15.43 9.94 -26.85
N GLY A 191 15.12 11.11 -26.29
CA GLY A 191 15.54 11.50 -24.95
C GLY A 191 15.03 10.52 -23.88
N LEU A 192 15.48 10.71 -22.64
CA LEU A 192 14.92 9.94 -21.52
C LEU A 192 13.44 10.28 -21.34
N GLN A 193 12.60 9.26 -21.35
CA GLN A 193 11.16 9.42 -21.43
C GLN A 193 10.54 9.68 -20.06
N TYR A 194 9.61 10.63 -20.00
CA TYR A 194 8.81 10.96 -18.81
C TYR A 194 7.34 11.22 -19.15
N GLY A 195 6.52 11.44 -18.11
CA GLY A 195 5.07 11.64 -18.25
C GLY A 195 4.26 10.39 -17.92
N LYS A 196 2.95 10.53 -17.71
CA LYS A 196 2.01 9.39 -17.62
C LYS A 196 2.47 8.19 -16.75
N GLY A 197 2.67 8.39 -15.44
CA GLY A 197 2.93 7.28 -14.49
C GLY A 197 4.37 6.78 -14.39
N GLU A 198 5.25 7.44 -15.15
CA GLU A 198 6.72 7.55 -15.19
C GLU A 198 7.60 6.38 -14.78
N ASN A 199 8.48 6.06 -15.73
CA ASN A 199 9.40 4.94 -15.88
C ASN A 199 10.70 5.11 -15.08
N LEU A 200 11.75 5.67 -15.68
CA LEU A 200 13.05 5.88 -15.03
C LEU A 200 12.95 6.78 -13.78
N PHE A 201 12.08 7.79 -13.84
CA PHE A 201 11.88 8.72 -12.73
C PHE A 201 10.94 8.19 -11.64
N HIS A 202 10.35 6.99 -11.82
CA HIS A 202 9.40 6.38 -10.89
C HIS A 202 9.90 6.42 -9.45
N TYR A 203 11.17 6.06 -9.26
CA TYR A 203 11.81 5.99 -7.96
C TYR A 203 11.70 7.31 -7.19
N PHE A 204 12.03 8.43 -7.84
CA PHE A 204 12.00 9.75 -7.20
C PHE A 204 10.57 10.15 -6.83
N PHE A 205 9.60 9.90 -7.69
CA PHE A 205 8.19 10.16 -7.40
C PHE A 205 7.67 9.29 -6.26
N LYS A 206 7.97 7.99 -6.27
CA LYS A 206 7.53 7.04 -5.24
C LYS A 206 8.12 7.38 -3.87
N VAL A 207 9.42 7.65 -3.79
CA VAL A 207 10.08 8.03 -2.54
C VAL A 207 9.54 9.36 -2.02
N SER A 208 9.34 10.34 -2.91
CA SER A 208 8.74 11.64 -2.55
C SER A 208 7.30 11.50 -2.09
N TRP A 209 6.54 10.56 -2.67
CA TRP A 209 5.17 10.29 -2.28
C TRP A 209 5.08 9.65 -0.90
N LEU A 210 5.89 8.63 -0.65
CA LEU A 210 5.92 7.89 0.62
C LEU A 210 6.49 8.74 1.77
N MET A 211 7.26 9.79 1.47
CA MET A 211 7.88 10.68 2.46
C MET A 211 8.77 9.94 3.49
N GLN A 212 9.22 8.72 3.15
CA GLN A 212 10.00 7.84 4.04
C GLN A 212 11.40 8.39 4.36
N PHE A 213 11.92 9.31 3.52
CA PHE A 213 13.22 9.93 3.74
C PHE A 213 13.09 11.45 3.87
N PRO A 214 13.79 12.08 4.83
CA PRO A 214 13.78 13.54 4.99
C PRO A 214 14.42 14.27 3.80
N LYS A 215 15.20 13.55 2.97
CA LYS A 215 15.81 14.03 1.73
C LYS A 215 15.86 12.90 0.69
N VAL A 216 15.64 13.20 -0.58
CA VAL A 216 15.74 12.22 -1.69
C VAL A 216 17.17 12.24 -2.25
N PRO A 217 17.80 11.08 -2.50
CA PRO A 217 19.17 11.02 -3.00
C PRO A 217 19.25 11.51 -4.46
N VAL A 218 20.20 12.38 -4.75
CA VAL A 218 20.68 12.69 -6.11
C VAL A 218 21.90 11.83 -6.35
N PHE A 219 21.87 11.04 -7.43
CA PHE A 219 22.98 10.17 -7.78
C PHE A 219 24.13 10.98 -8.39
N GLY A 220 25.33 10.86 -7.81
CA GLY A 220 26.49 11.64 -8.25
C GLY A 220 26.42 13.12 -7.83
N GLN A 221 27.03 14.00 -8.62
CA GLN A 221 27.03 15.45 -8.35
C GLN A 221 25.72 16.13 -8.75
N GLY A 222 24.97 15.54 -9.68
CA GLY A 222 23.70 16.07 -10.18
C GLY A 222 23.83 17.23 -11.18
N THR A 223 25.05 17.64 -11.53
CA THR A 223 25.33 18.76 -12.45
C THR A 223 25.22 18.39 -13.92
N ASN A 224 25.00 17.11 -14.23
CA ASN A 224 24.91 16.60 -15.58
C ASN A 224 23.55 16.92 -16.21
N TYR A 225 23.59 17.28 -17.50
CA TYR A 225 22.40 17.63 -18.28
C TYR A 225 21.72 16.37 -18.83
N ILE A 226 20.42 16.24 -18.53
CA ILE A 226 19.61 15.08 -18.92
C ILE A 226 18.69 15.48 -20.09
N PRO A 227 18.96 15.03 -21.33
CA PRO A 227 18.03 15.24 -22.43
C PRO A 227 16.80 14.33 -22.28
N MET A 228 15.62 14.93 -22.31
CA MET A 228 14.36 14.25 -22.01
C MET A 228 13.30 14.48 -23.09
N ILE A 229 12.23 13.68 -23.07
CA ILE A 229 11.03 13.90 -23.88
C ILE A 229 9.81 13.32 -23.19
N HIS A 230 8.68 14.02 -23.24
CA HIS A 230 7.42 13.49 -22.75
C HIS A 230 6.91 12.37 -23.68
N VAL A 231 6.37 11.29 -23.13
CA VAL A 231 5.95 10.11 -23.92
C VAL A 231 4.89 10.42 -24.99
N ASN A 232 3.96 11.34 -24.72
CA ASN A 232 2.98 11.77 -25.72
C ASN A 232 3.64 12.56 -26.86
N ASP A 233 4.66 13.36 -26.55
CA ASP A 233 5.38 14.16 -27.55
C ASP A 233 6.21 13.25 -28.46
N LEU A 234 6.82 12.20 -27.88
CA LEU A 234 7.46 11.14 -28.65
C LEU A 234 6.46 10.46 -29.59
N GLY A 235 5.25 10.11 -29.09
CA GLY A 235 4.17 9.56 -29.93
C GLY A 235 3.81 10.49 -31.10
N GLY A 236 3.67 11.78 -30.83
CA GLY A 236 3.42 12.80 -31.86
C GLY A 236 4.52 12.90 -32.92
N VAL A 237 5.79 12.77 -32.53
CA VAL A 237 6.93 12.69 -33.47
C VAL A 237 6.79 11.46 -34.36
N ILE A 238 6.49 10.28 -33.80
CA ILE A 238 6.33 9.06 -34.60
C ILE A 238 5.18 9.20 -35.60
N GLN A 239 4.04 9.74 -35.19
CA GLN A 239 2.90 9.99 -36.09
C GLN A 239 3.26 10.95 -37.23
N ASN A 240 3.91 12.07 -36.91
CA ASN A 240 4.33 13.02 -37.93
C ASN A 240 5.30 12.38 -38.94
N ILE A 241 6.16 11.45 -38.51
CA ILE A 241 7.01 10.68 -39.44
C ILE A 241 6.18 9.80 -40.37
N ILE A 242 5.13 9.16 -39.85
CA ILE A 242 4.23 8.29 -40.62
C ILE A 242 3.42 9.09 -41.65
N GLU A 243 2.91 10.25 -41.26
CA GLU A 243 2.07 11.11 -42.10
C GLU A 243 2.88 11.89 -43.13
N VAL A 244 3.89 12.64 -42.68
CA VAL A 244 4.68 13.55 -43.53
C VAL A 244 5.67 12.79 -44.41
N LYS A 245 6.15 11.62 -43.95
CA LYS A 245 7.19 10.80 -44.60
C LYS A 245 8.37 11.65 -45.10
N PRO A 246 9.01 12.44 -44.22
CA PRO A 246 9.83 13.59 -44.61
C PRO A 246 11.02 13.16 -45.46
N LYS A 247 11.32 13.93 -46.52
CA LYS A 247 12.43 13.66 -47.44
C LYS A 247 13.72 14.28 -46.90
N LEU A 248 14.16 13.79 -45.75
CA LEU A 248 15.37 14.24 -45.08
C LEU A 248 16.63 13.71 -45.76
N LYS A 249 17.69 14.53 -45.77
CA LYS A 249 19.03 14.12 -46.20
C LYS A 249 19.64 13.10 -45.24
N SER A 250 19.44 13.28 -43.93
CA SER A 250 19.72 12.30 -42.88
C SER A 250 18.40 11.78 -42.30
N LYS A 251 18.13 10.47 -42.42
CA LYS A 251 16.93 9.83 -41.85
C LYS A 251 17.06 9.58 -40.33
N TYR A 252 17.85 10.43 -39.66
CA TYR A 252 18.14 10.37 -38.23
C TYR A 252 17.50 11.59 -37.59
N ILE A 253 16.56 11.37 -36.68
CA ILE A 253 15.75 12.38 -36.01
C ILE A 253 16.04 12.27 -34.52
N LEU A 254 16.26 13.39 -33.87
CA LEU A 254 16.48 13.48 -32.44
C LEU A 254 15.20 14.00 -31.79
N ALA A 255 14.62 13.22 -30.89
CA ALA A 255 13.37 13.55 -30.22
C ALA A 255 13.66 13.88 -28.75
N VAL A 256 13.93 15.17 -28.49
CA VAL A 256 14.12 15.75 -27.16
C VAL A 256 13.31 17.04 -27.04
N ASP A 257 12.91 17.37 -25.82
CA ASP A 257 12.30 18.65 -25.49
C ASP A 257 13.34 19.79 -25.40
N ASP A 258 12.86 21.02 -25.25
CA ASP A 258 13.71 22.21 -25.21
C ASP A 258 14.41 22.40 -23.87
N SER A 259 14.09 21.57 -22.89
CA SER A 259 14.72 21.69 -21.58
C SER A 259 16.21 21.37 -21.64
N LYS A 260 16.94 22.05 -20.76
CA LYS A 260 18.36 21.85 -20.51
C LYS A 260 18.55 21.77 -19.02
N ASN A 261 17.76 20.92 -18.37
CA ASN A 261 17.80 20.78 -16.93
C ASN A 261 18.88 19.80 -16.50
N THR A 262 19.50 20.11 -15.36
CA THR A 262 20.42 19.19 -14.68
C THR A 262 19.65 18.16 -13.87
N LEU A 263 20.27 17.02 -13.57
CA LEU A 263 19.67 16.00 -12.70
C LEU A 263 19.26 16.59 -11.34
N GLU A 264 20.05 17.50 -10.78
CA GLU A 264 19.73 18.16 -9.51
C GLU A 264 18.46 19.02 -9.62
N GLU A 265 18.30 19.81 -10.68
CA GLU A 265 17.09 20.61 -10.93
C GLU A 265 15.85 19.74 -11.07
N ILE A 266 15.97 18.64 -11.82
CA ILE A 266 14.89 17.66 -12.01
C ILE A 266 14.47 17.07 -10.66
N VAL A 267 15.43 16.58 -9.86
CA VAL A 267 15.12 16.00 -8.55
C VAL A 267 14.55 17.04 -7.59
N LYS A 268 15.05 18.29 -7.60
CA LYS A 268 14.49 19.40 -6.81
C LYS A 268 13.07 19.78 -7.22
N ALA A 269 12.74 19.65 -8.50
CA ALA A 269 11.38 19.89 -8.98
C ALA A 269 10.41 18.81 -8.46
N ILE A 270 10.85 17.55 -8.36
CA ILE A 270 10.07 16.45 -7.78
C ILE A 270 9.98 16.57 -6.25
N THR A 271 11.09 16.89 -5.57
CA THR A 271 11.19 16.97 -4.11
C THR A 271 11.78 18.28 -3.59
N MET A 272 11.16 18.86 -2.57
CA MET A 272 11.67 20.09 -1.95
C MET A 272 12.99 19.92 -1.19
N LYS A 273 13.44 18.68 -0.93
CA LYS A 273 14.68 18.41 -0.19
C LYS A 273 15.47 17.28 -0.86
N ALA A 274 16.51 17.66 -1.59
CA ALA A 274 17.46 16.76 -2.23
C ALA A 274 18.77 16.71 -1.45
N PHE A 275 19.52 15.60 -1.53
CA PHE A 275 20.91 15.52 -1.05
C PHE A 275 21.75 14.63 -1.94
N GLN A 276 23.05 14.93 -2.03
CA GLN A 276 23.98 14.12 -2.80
C GLN A 276 24.18 12.77 -2.13
N PHE A 277 23.99 11.69 -2.89
CA PHE A 277 24.21 10.33 -2.42
C PHE A 277 25.31 9.65 -3.25
N PRO A 278 26.45 9.31 -2.62
CA PRO A 278 27.61 8.86 -3.38
C PRO A 278 27.56 7.39 -3.82
N LEU A 279 26.62 6.54 -3.38
CA LEU A 279 26.74 5.10 -3.63
C LEU A 279 25.41 4.30 -3.66
N PHE A 280 24.82 4.13 -4.84
CA PHE A 280 23.97 2.98 -5.22
C PHE A 280 23.76 3.04 -6.75
N GLN A 281 24.15 2.03 -7.53
CA GLN A 281 23.94 2.02 -8.98
C GLN A 281 23.33 0.69 -9.46
N PRO A 282 21.99 0.53 -9.34
CA PRO A 282 21.21 -0.31 -10.24
C PRO A 282 21.59 -0.09 -11.71
N GLU A 283 21.57 -1.12 -12.56
CA GLU A 283 21.89 -0.96 -13.99
C GLU A 283 20.98 0.05 -14.71
N GLU A 284 19.75 0.22 -14.22
CA GLU A 284 18.75 1.17 -14.73
C GLU A 284 19.12 2.64 -14.49
N LEU A 285 19.97 2.93 -13.50
CA LEU A 285 20.42 4.31 -13.21
C LEU A 285 21.60 4.75 -14.09
N GLN A 286 22.13 3.87 -14.95
CA GLN A 286 23.15 4.23 -15.95
C GLN A 286 22.64 5.32 -16.90
N PHE A 287 21.35 5.34 -17.21
CA PHE A 287 20.74 6.38 -18.04
C PHE A 287 20.85 7.77 -17.41
N LEU A 288 20.85 7.89 -16.07
CA LEU A 288 20.99 9.16 -15.35
C LEU A 288 22.43 9.68 -15.29
N SER A 289 23.41 8.93 -15.78
CA SER A 289 24.81 9.37 -15.89
C SER A 289 25.11 10.17 -17.16
N ILE A 290 24.14 10.31 -18.05
CA ILE A 290 24.29 11.06 -19.29
C ILE A 290 24.54 12.54 -18.99
N ASP A 291 25.42 13.18 -19.75
CA ASP A 291 25.69 14.61 -19.67
C ASP A 291 25.75 15.17 -21.09
N LEU A 292 24.57 15.54 -21.62
CA LEU A 292 24.44 16.02 -23.00
C LEU A 292 23.46 17.18 -23.07
N ARG A 293 23.85 18.20 -23.83
CA ARG A 293 22.94 19.25 -24.29
C ARG A 293 22.64 19.04 -25.76
N LEU A 294 21.38 18.75 -26.07
CA LEU A 294 20.92 18.38 -27.40
C LEU A 294 19.91 19.40 -27.91
N ASP A 295 20.00 19.76 -29.18
CA ASP A 295 19.06 20.67 -29.85
C ASP A 295 18.43 20.03 -31.08
N THR A 296 17.14 20.32 -31.28
CA THR A 296 16.29 19.71 -32.31
C THR A 296 15.84 20.78 -33.29
N PHE A 297 16.37 20.74 -34.50
CA PHE A 297 15.98 21.66 -35.57
C PHE A 297 14.94 21.01 -36.48
N MET A 298 15.11 19.72 -36.81
CA MET A 298 14.22 19.06 -37.78
C MET A 298 12.80 18.94 -37.28
N ILE A 299 12.62 18.65 -35.99
CA ILE A 299 11.28 18.52 -35.42
C ILE A 299 10.51 19.84 -35.49
N LYS A 300 11.16 20.96 -35.15
CA LYS A 300 10.53 22.29 -35.12
C LYS A 300 10.18 22.82 -36.50
N ASP A 301 11.02 22.52 -37.50
CA ASP A 301 10.85 23.06 -38.85
C ASP A 301 9.91 22.21 -39.73
N ILE A 302 9.84 20.89 -39.49
CA ILE A 302 9.18 19.94 -40.40
C ILE A 302 7.86 19.43 -39.84
N PHE A 303 7.78 19.25 -38.53
CA PHE A 303 6.61 18.63 -37.90
C PHE A 303 5.72 19.69 -37.27
N THR A 304 4.41 19.46 -37.34
CA THR A 304 3.42 20.29 -36.64
C THR A 304 3.00 19.51 -35.39
N LEU A 305 3.75 19.69 -34.31
CA LEU A 305 3.50 19.01 -33.04
C LEU A 305 2.64 19.85 -32.11
N ASN A 306 1.65 19.22 -31.51
CA ASN A 306 0.95 19.74 -30.34
C ASN A 306 1.71 19.29 -29.09
N TRP A 307 2.72 20.05 -28.71
CA TRP A 307 3.56 19.71 -27.56
C TRP A 307 2.77 19.68 -26.25
N THR A 308 2.92 18.58 -25.52
CA THR A 308 2.46 18.40 -24.14
C THR A 308 3.44 19.07 -23.18
N SER A 309 4.75 18.97 -23.42
CA SER A 309 5.78 19.51 -22.54
C SER A 309 7.01 20.01 -23.31
N GLU A 310 6.84 20.96 -24.22
CA GLU A 310 7.95 21.56 -24.99
C GLU A 310 9.05 22.14 -24.10
N ALA A 311 8.67 22.89 -23.05
CA ALA A 311 9.59 23.45 -22.06
C ALA A 311 10.18 22.41 -21.08
N GLY A 312 9.78 21.14 -21.22
CA GLY A 312 10.26 20.01 -20.45
C GLY A 312 9.62 19.80 -19.09
N MET A 313 10.20 18.84 -18.35
CA MET A 313 9.62 18.29 -17.11
C MET A 313 9.55 19.29 -15.95
N VAL A 314 10.57 20.14 -15.77
CA VAL A 314 10.65 21.04 -14.61
C VAL A 314 9.56 22.12 -14.68
N GLU A 315 9.38 22.75 -15.84
CA GLU A 315 8.34 23.77 -16.04
C GLU A 315 6.93 23.17 -16.00
N ASN A 316 6.76 21.92 -16.47
CA ASN A 316 5.46 21.24 -16.56
C ASN A 316 5.16 20.32 -15.36
N MET A 317 5.95 20.38 -14.29
CA MET A 317 5.88 19.46 -13.14
C MET A 317 4.47 19.29 -12.55
N ARG A 318 3.64 20.35 -12.55
CA ARG A 318 2.27 20.27 -12.03
C ARG A 318 1.36 19.35 -12.86
N SER A 319 1.46 19.39 -14.18
CA SER A 319 0.71 18.50 -15.07
C SER A 319 1.20 17.07 -14.91
N ILE A 320 2.52 16.89 -14.90
CA ILE A 320 3.19 15.60 -14.79
C ILE A 320 2.83 14.89 -13.48
N VAL A 321 2.83 15.61 -12.34
CA VAL A 321 2.36 15.05 -11.05
C VAL A 321 0.88 14.65 -11.11
N LYS A 322 0.04 15.39 -11.82
CA LYS A 322 -1.37 15.03 -12.01
C LYS A 322 -1.50 13.77 -12.83
N GLU A 323 -0.81 13.68 -13.96
CA GLU A 323 -0.76 12.49 -14.80
C GLU A 323 -0.24 11.27 -14.03
N TYR A 324 0.83 11.43 -13.25
CA TYR A 324 1.35 10.38 -12.39
C TYR A 324 0.30 9.85 -11.41
N LYS A 325 -0.43 10.76 -10.76
CA LYS A 325 -1.52 10.42 -9.84
C LYS A 325 -2.65 9.69 -10.56
N ASP A 326 -3.07 10.20 -11.71
CA ASP A 326 -4.20 9.65 -12.48
C ASP A 326 -3.85 8.26 -13.04
N THR A 327 -2.68 8.10 -13.67
CA THR A 327 -2.23 6.81 -14.24
C THR A 327 -2.06 5.74 -13.17
N ARG A 328 -1.51 6.09 -12.00
CA ARG A 328 -1.28 5.15 -10.89
C ARG A 328 -2.49 5.01 -9.96
N GLN A 329 -3.58 5.74 -10.22
CA GLN A 329 -4.77 5.82 -9.37
C GLN A 329 -4.45 6.24 -7.93
N LEU A 330 -3.45 7.11 -7.75
CA LEU A 330 -3.03 7.66 -6.47
C LEU A 330 -3.95 8.80 -6.04
N LEU A 331 -5.08 8.44 -5.44
CA LEU A 331 -6.10 9.39 -5.01
C LEU A 331 -6.15 9.44 -3.47
N PRO A 332 -6.08 10.65 -2.87
CA PRO A 332 -6.13 10.78 -1.42
C PRO A 332 -7.49 10.30 -0.90
N ILE A 333 -7.47 9.43 0.10
CA ILE A 333 -8.68 8.96 0.80
C ILE A 333 -8.87 9.79 2.06
N ARG A 334 -10.01 10.50 2.16
CA ARG A 334 -10.28 11.43 3.27
C ARG A 334 -11.55 11.04 3.98
N LEU A 335 -11.39 10.57 5.22
CA LEU A 335 -12.43 9.94 6.00
C LEU A 335 -12.58 10.61 7.35
N CYS A 336 -13.79 10.58 7.89
CA CYS A 336 -14.07 10.95 9.27
C CYS A 336 -14.81 9.80 9.96
N ILE A 337 -14.43 9.48 11.20
CA ILE A 337 -15.10 8.46 12.02
C ILE A 337 -15.68 9.12 13.25
N VAL A 338 -17.01 9.06 13.36
CA VAL A 338 -17.79 9.60 14.48
C VAL A 338 -18.62 8.50 15.12
N GLY A 339 -19.04 8.73 16.37
CA GLY A 339 -19.78 7.72 17.15
C GLY A 339 -19.62 7.90 18.66
N PRO A 340 -20.39 7.16 19.48
CA PRO A 340 -20.38 7.28 20.93
C PRO A 340 -19.03 6.90 21.54
N PRO A 341 -18.72 7.32 22.79
CA PRO A 341 -17.51 6.89 23.49
C PRO A 341 -17.46 5.36 23.62
N ALA A 342 -16.25 4.78 23.72
CA ALA A 342 -15.99 3.33 23.80
C ALA A 342 -16.44 2.43 22.61
N VAL A 343 -17.07 2.96 21.55
CA VAL A 343 -17.52 2.14 20.39
C VAL A 343 -16.38 1.54 19.54
N GLY A 344 -15.13 1.96 19.75
CA GLY A 344 -13.97 1.46 19.00
C GLY A 344 -13.57 2.29 17.77
N LYS A 345 -13.89 3.59 17.74
CA LYS A 345 -13.51 4.51 16.65
C LYS A 345 -12.01 4.46 16.32
N THR A 346 -11.17 4.62 17.34
CA THR A 346 -9.71 4.60 17.21
C THR A 346 -9.20 3.28 16.64
N THR A 347 -9.71 2.15 17.12
CA THR A 347 -9.36 0.82 16.57
C THR A 347 -9.74 0.67 15.10
N VAL A 348 -10.87 1.23 14.67
CA VAL A 348 -11.28 1.23 13.25
C VAL A 348 -10.42 2.21 12.44
N ALA A 349 -10.12 3.38 13.00
CA ALA A 349 -9.25 4.39 12.38
C ALA A 349 -7.85 3.83 12.10
N GLU A 350 -7.21 3.21 13.10
CA GLU A 350 -5.89 2.57 12.99
C GLU A 350 -5.89 1.49 11.91
N LYS A 351 -6.90 0.61 11.89
CA LYS A 351 -7.03 -0.42 10.85
C LYS A 351 -7.17 0.17 9.45
N LEU A 352 -7.95 1.24 9.30
CA LEU A 352 -8.12 1.93 8.02
C LEU A 352 -6.83 2.62 7.58
N CYS A 353 -6.15 3.31 8.51
CA CYS A 353 -4.87 3.96 8.25
C CYS A 353 -3.80 2.96 7.82
N SER A 354 -3.71 1.81 8.48
CA SER A 354 -2.80 0.72 8.12
C SER A 354 -3.16 0.09 6.77
N HIS A 355 -4.44 -0.17 6.50
CA HIS A 355 -4.86 -0.80 5.24
C HIS A 355 -4.68 0.12 4.02
N TYR A 356 -5.02 1.40 4.16
CA TYR A 356 -4.96 2.38 3.07
C TYR A 356 -3.65 3.16 3.02
N GLN A 357 -2.74 2.96 3.99
CA GLN A 357 -1.50 3.72 4.16
C GLN A 357 -1.78 5.23 4.19
N ILE A 358 -2.70 5.66 5.07
CA ILE A 358 -3.10 7.06 5.24
C ILE A 358 -2.91 7.52 6.68
N HIS A 359 -2.94 8.83 6.90
CA HIS A 359 -2.60 9.41 8.20
C HIS A 359 -3.76 9.30 9.19
N HIS A 360 -3.48 8.77 10.37
CA HIS A 360 -4.39 8.87 11.51
C HIS A 360 -4.26 10.26 12.11
N ILE A 361 -5.38 10.96 12.28
CA ILE A 361 -5.41 12.32 12.81
C ILE A 361 -6.34 12.36 14.01
N THR A 362 -5.75 12.55 15.20
CA THR A 362 -6.48 12.92 16.41
C THR A 362 -6.18 14.38 16.79
N ILE A 363 -7.16 15.09 17.33
CA ILE A 363 -6.97 16.51 17.72
C ILE A 363 -5.86 16.67 18.75
N LYS A 364 -5.73 15.72 19.68
CA LYS A 364 -4.68 15.73 20.71
C LYS A 364 -3.29 15.72 20.07
N GLU A 365 -3.03 14.76 19.17
CA GLU A 365 -1.74 14.64 18.49
C GLU A 365 -1.41 15.85 17.63
N VAL A 366 -2.37 16.42 16.90
CA VAL A 366 -2.11 17.60 16.06
C VAL A 366 -1.74 18.82 16.90
N ILE A 367 -2.38 19.01 18.06
CA ILE A 367 -2.04 20.09 18.98
C ILE A 367 -0.63 19.89 19.54
N GLU A 368 -0.31 18.67 20.02
CA GLU A 368 1.02 18.33 20.56
C GLU A 368 2.13 18.49 19.50
N GLU A 369 1.88 18.04 18.27
CA GLU A 369 2.80 18.23 17.14
C GLU A 369 3.02 19.72 16.83
N LYS A 370 1.95 20.53 16.82
CA LYS A 370 2.06 21.97 16.57
C LYS A 370 2.84 22.68 17.67
N ILE A 371 2.59 22.34 18.93
CA ILE A 371 3.35 22.89 20.07
C ILE A 371 4.83 22.51 19.94
N THR A 372 5.12 21.25 19.62
CA THR A 372 6.50 20.77 19.42
C THR A 372 7.20 21.49 18.27
N GLN A 373 6.51 21.71 17.15
CA GLN A 373 7.04 22.49 16.03
C GLN A 373 7.33 23.94 16.45
N LEU A 374 6.40 24.60 17.14
CA LEU A 374 6.60 25.97 17.64
C LEU A 374 7.79 26.06 18.59
N VAL A 375 7.93 25.11 19.52
CA VAL A 375 9.06 25.03 20.44
C VAL A 375 10.38 24.80 19.70
N SER A 376 10.40 23.97 18.65
CA SER A 376 11.62 23.73 17.86
C SER A 376 12.14 25.00 17.16
N PHE A 377 11.26 25.94 16.80
CA PHE A 377 11.66 27.23 16.24
C PHE A 377 12.28 28.18 17.28
N LEU A 378 12.14 27.89 18.58
CA LEU A 378 12.69 28.69 19.67
C LEU A 378 14.12 28.26 20.06
N PHE A 379 14.55 27.06 19.68
CA PHE A 379 15.88 26.53 19.97
C PHE A 379 16.76 26.57 18.70
N PRO A 380 17.86 27.36 18.67
CA PRO A 380 18.61 27.57 17.45
C PRO A 380 19.61 26.43 17.21
N LEU A 381 19.38 25.65 16.15
CA LEU A 381 20.45 24.93 15.42
C LEU A 381 20.65 25.49 13.99
N THR A 382 19.83 26.46 13.58
CA THR A 382 19.92 27.11 12.27
C THR A 382 19.65 28.60 12.42
N ALA A 383 20.20 29.42 11.51
CA ALA A 383 19.96 30.85 11.42
C ALA A 383 18.49 31.10 11.03
N VAL A 384 17.58 31.01 11.99
CA VAL A 384 16.17 31.36 11.83
C VAL A 384 16.05 32.87 11.93
N ILE A 385 15.30 33.48 11.01
CA ILE A 385 15.00 34.91 10.98
C ILE A 385 14.28 35.28 12.28
N GLU A 386 14.73 36.33 12.99
CA GLU A 386 14.18 36.76 14.30
C GLU A 386 12.65 36.93 14.28
N GLU A 387 12.09 37.37 13.15
CA GLU A 387 10.64 37.51 12.95
C GLU A 387 9.87 36.18 13.05
N VAL A 388 10.44 35.08 12.58
CA VAL A 388 9.79 33.75 12.61
C VAL A 388 9.74 33.21 14.03
N SER A 389 10.80 33.44 14.81
CA SER A 389 10.86 33.07 16.22
C SER A 389 9.85 33.90 17.04
N ALA A 390 9.78 35.22 16.82
CA ALA A 390 8.82 36.10 17.48
C ALA A 390 7.37 35.71 17.15
N ALA A 391 7.06 35.37 15.90
CA ALA A 391 5.74 34.88 15.49
C ALA A 391 5.40 33.54 16.16
N ALA A 392 6.36 32.62 16.27
CA ALA A 392 6.18 31.34 16.94
C ALA A 392 5.92 31.51 18.45
N GLN A 393 6.66 32.40 19.13
CA GLN A 393 6.45 32.74 20.54
C GLN A 393 5.04 33.26 20.80
N LYS A 394 4.60 34.27 20.03
CA LYS A 394 3.25 34.85 20.16
C LYS A 394 2.16 33.80 19.96
N LYS A 395 2.34 32.89 18.99
CA LYS A 395 1.37 31.82 18.73
C LYS A 395 1.33 30.83 19.90
N LEU A 396 2.48 30.45 20.46
CA LEU A 396 2.58 29.56 21.63
C LEU A 396 1.92 30.16 22.88
N GLU A 397 2.16 31.45 23.16
CA GLU A 397 1.51 32.15 24.27
C GLU A 397 -0.02 32.17 24.14
N THR A 398 -0.51 32.40 22.91
CA THR A 398 -1.96 32.39 22.62
C THR A 398 -2.57 31.01 22.90
N LEU A 399 -1.87 29.93 22.52
CA LEU A 399 -2.32 28.56 22.79
C LEU A 399 -2.32 28.25 24.28
N ASN A 400 -1.23 28.57 24.99
CA ASN A 400 -1.12 28.34 26.43
C ASN A 400 -2.21 29.09 27.22
N LYS A 401 -2.42 30.38 26.91
CA LYS A 401 -3.47 31.19 27.53
C LYS A 401 -4.87 30.60 27.27
N SER A 402 -5.12 30.11 26.05
CA SER A 402 -6.40 29.45 25.76
C SER A 402 -6.58 28.16 26.54
N MET A 403 -5.52 27.37 26.75
CA MET A 403 -5.60 26.14 27.55
C MET A 403 -5.85 26.44 29.03
N GLU A 404 -5.21 27.46 29.58
CA GLU A 404 -5.41 27.92 30.97
C GLU A 404 -6.87 28.36 31.22
N MET A 405 -7.46 29.12 30.29
CA MET A 405 -8.82 29.64 30.44
C MET A 405 -9.92 28.57 30.31
N ASN A 406 -9.63 27.44 29.67
CA ASN A 406 -10.63 26.42 29.28
C ASN A 406 -10.36 25.04 29.91
N ALA A 407 -9.81 25.02 31.13
CA ALA A 407 -9.52 23.78 31.87
C ALA A 407 -8.71 22.75 31.05
N GLY A 408 -7.66 23.22 30.37
CA GLY A 408 -6.76 22.40 29.56
C GLY A 408 -7.21 22.11 28.13
N ARG A 409 -8.26 22.78 27.63
CA ARG A 409 -8.75 22.62 26.24
C ARG A 409 -8.52 23.88 25.40
N LEU A 410 -8.20 23.72 24.13
CA LEU A 410 -8.16 24.86 23.22
C LEU A 410 -9.57 25.28 22.79
N ALA A 411 -9.74 26.58 22.52
CA ALA A 411 -10.97 27.09 21.91
C ALA A 411 -11.12 26.56 20.48
N ASP A 412 -12.36 26.31 20.05
CA ASP A 412 -12.66 25.63 18.77
C ASP A 412 -12.05 26.31 17.53
N HIS A 413 -11.97 27.65 17.52
CA HIS A 413 -11.34 28.39 16.42
C HIS A 413 -9.83 28.12 16.30
N LEU A 414 -9.12 28.00 17.42
CA LEU A 414 -7.68 27.67 17.42
C LEU A 414 -7.45 26.22 17.01
N VAL A 415 -8.33 25.31 17.45
CA VAL A 415 -8.31 23.91 17.01
C VAL A 415 -8.51 23.81 15.51
N PHE A 416 -9.46 24.58 14.96
CA PHE A 416 -9.70 24.66 13.53
C PHE A 416 -8.47 25.14 12.76
N ASP A 417 -7.84 26.24 13.17
CA ASP A 417 -6.63 26.78 12.51
C ASP A 417 -5.50 25.75 12.49
N ILE A 418 -5.24 25.09 13.64
CA ILE A 418 -4.19 24.07 13.77
C ILE A 418 -4.51 22.84 12.92
N LEU A 419 -5.76 22.38 12.95
CA LEU A 419 -6.20 21.24 12.15
C LEU A 419 -6.10 21.56 10.66
N GLN A 420 -6.51 22.75 10.25
CA GLN A 420 -6.42 23.19 8.86
C GLN A 420 -4.97 23.18 8.38
N ASP A 421 -4.02 23.71 9.16
CA ASP A 421 -2.58 23.63 8.86
C ASP A 421 -2.14 22.17 8.62
N LYS A 422 -2.60 21.24 9.46
CA LYS A 422 -2.27 19.81 9.34
C LYS A 422 -2.91 19.18 8.10
N LEU A 423 -4.17 19.45 7.81
CA LEU A 423 -4.88 18.88 6.66
C LEU A 423 -4.31 19.39 5.32
N HIS A 424 -3.76 20.62 5.30
CA HIS A 424 -3.06 21.18 4.14
C HIS A 424 -1.60 20.71 4.01
N SER A 425 -1.08 19.97 4.99
CA SER A 425 0.25 19.39 4.88
C SER A 425 0.32 18.42 3.70
N LYS A 426 1.49 18.36 3.04
CA LYS A 426 1.72 17.47 1.89
C LYS A 426 1.31 16.01 2.15
N PRO A 427 1.60 15.40 3.32
CA PRO A 427 1.21 14.03 3.59
C PRO A 427 -0.32 13.84 3.58
N CYS A 428 -1.06 14.73 4.24
CA CYS A 428 -2.53 14.66 4.31
C CYS A 428 -3.19 15.01 2.97
N SER A 429 -2.62 15.95 2.21
CA SER A 429 -3.13 16.35 0.90
C SER A 429 -2.89 15.30 -0.18
N ASN A 430 -1.74 14.62 -0.16
CA ASN A 430 -1.37 13.63 -1.19
C ASN A 430 -1.91 12.23 -0.88
N GLN A 431 -1.70 11.72 0.34
CA GLN A 431 -2.08 10.36 0.70
C GLN A 431 -3.51 10.28 1.25
N GLY A 432 -3.96 11.34 1.94
CA GLY A 432 -5.23 11.36 2.65
C GLY A 432 -5.07 11.11 4.15
N PHE A 433 -6.20 11.00 4.84
CA PHE A 433 -6.27 10.95 6.30
C PHE A 433 -7.59 10.34 6.82
N VAL A 434 -7.56 9.88 8.07
CA VAL A 434 -8.73 9.53 8.89
C VAL A 434 -8.79 10.47 10.09
N LEU A 435 -9.85 11.28 10.17
CA LEU A 435 -10.19 12.06 11.37
C LEU A 435 -10.89 11.16 12.38
N ASP A 436 -10.27 10.94 13.54
CA ASP A 436 -10.80 10.13 14.62
C ASP A 436 -11.47 10.98 15.70
N GLY A 437 -12.79 10.81 15.87
CA GLY A 437 -13.54 11.39 16.97
C GLY A 437 -13.75 12.91 16.88
N PHE A 438 -13.54 13.49 15.69
CA PHE A 438 -13.77 14.89 15.37
C PHE A 438 -14.25 15.05 13.92
N PRO A 439 -15.19 15.97 13.61
CA PRO A 439 -15.89 16.90 14.50
C PRO A 439 -16.89 16.20 15.45
N LYS A 440 -17.24 16.86 16.56
CA LYS A 440 -18.22 16.36 17.55
C LYS A 440 -19.58 17.05 17.47
N THR A 441 -19.64 18.24 16.87
CA THR A 441 -20.85 19.03 16.69
C THR A 441 -21.01 19.47 15.24
N TYR A 442 -22.23 19.81 14.84
CA TYR A 442 -22.50 20.36 13.51
C TYR A 442 -21.75 21.67 13.27
N GLU A 443 -21.67 22.55 14.27
CA GLU A 443 -20.92 23.81 14.18
C GLU A 443 -19.44 23.58 13.88
N GLN A 444 -18.82 22.61 14.55
CA GLN A 444 -17.43 22.22 14.26
C GLN A 444 -17.29 21.68 12.83
N ALA A 445 -18.22 20.83 12.39
CA ALA A 445 -18.23 20.32 11.02
C ALA A 445 -18.37 21.44 9.98
N SER A 446 -19.27 22.41 10.23
CA SER A 446 -19.46 23.58 9.37
C SER A 446 -18.19 24.44 9.31
N MET A 447 -17.53 24.69 10.44
CA MET A 447 -16.26 25.43 10.46
C MET A 447 -15.19 24.73 9.59
N ILE A 448 -15.11 23.40 9.64
CA ILE A 448 -14.09 22.63 8.90
C ILE A 448 -14.40 22.54 7.41
N PHE A 449 -15.67 22.28 7.05
CA PHE A 449 -16.04 21.82 5.71
C PHE A 449 -16.85 22.84 4.89
N THR A 450 -17.36 23.92 5.48
CA THR A 450 -18.15 24.95 4.77
C THR A 450 -17.46 26.33 4.67
N GLY A 451 -16.21 26.45 5.12
CA GLY A 451 -15.43 27.69 5.08
C GLY A 451 -14.94 28.14 3.68
N ARG A 452 -14.60 29.44 3.57
CA ARG A 452 -14.19 30.25 2.39
C ARG A 452 -12.96 29.77 1.56
N PHE A 453 -12.59 28.49 1.57
CA PHE A 453 -11.34 27.99 0.97
C PHE A 453 -11.60 27.02 -0.19
N PRO A 454 -10.65 26.87 -1.13
CA PRO A 454 -10.90 26.13 -2.36
C PRO A 454 -11.29 24.66 -2.07
N PRO A 455 -12.09 24.02 -2.95
CA PRO A 455 -12.68 22.68 -2.80
C PRO A 455 -11.68 21.50 -2.69
N LEU A 456 -10.40 21.79 -2.51
CA LEU A 456 -9.29 20.83 -2.52
C LEU A 456 -9.27 19.88 -1.32
N ILE A 457 -9.97 20.15 -0.20
CA ILE A 457 -10.10 19.26 0.97
C ILE A 457 -11.56 18.88 1.23
N LEU A 458 -12.30 18.49 0.18
CA LEU A 458 -13.59 17.83 0.38
C LEU A 458 -13.37 16.49 1.10
N LEU A 459 -14.04 16.35 2.24
CA LEU A 459 -14.18 15.08 2.93
C LEU A 459 -15.01 14.16 2.03
N GLN A 460 -14.53 12.95 1.76
CA GLN A 460 -15.22 12.04 0.84
C GLN A 460 -16.25 11.18 1.55
N HIS A 461 -15.96 10.76 2.79
CA HIS A 461 -16.84 9.85 3.54
C HIS A 461 -16.86 10.15 5.04
N VAL A 462 -18.04 10.01 5.63
CA VAL A 462 -18.25 9.99 7.09
C VAL A 462 -18.78 8.62 7.51
N PHE A 463 -18.07 7.98 8.43
CA PHE A 463 -18.49 6.74 9.07
C PHE A 463 -19.03 7.02 10.46
N VAL A 464 -20.29 6.62 10.68
CA VAL A 464 -20.94 6.71 11.99
C VAL A 464 -21.00 5.32 12.60
N LEU A 465 -20.23 5.09 13.67
CA LEU A 465 -20.33 3.88 14.47
C LEU A 465 -21.48 4.02 15.47
N ASN A 466 -22.33 3.01 15.58
CA ASN A 466 -23.44 2.99 16.53
C ASN A 466 -23.45 1.69 17.32
N ALA A 467 -23.81 1.78 18.60
CA ALA A 467 -23.94 0.66 19.52
C ALA A 467 -24.94 1.01 20.63
N SER A 468 -25.48 -0.01 21.31
CA SER A 468 -26.36 0.17 22.47
C SER A 468 -25.58 0.65 23.68
N ASP A 469 -26.24 1.41 24.55
CA ASP A 469 -25.60 1.95 25.76
C ASP A 469 -25.14 0.84 26.71
N ASP A 470 -25.87 -0.28 26.79
CA ASP A 470 -25.50 -1.44 27.61
C ASP A 470 -24.18 -2.07 27.14
N PHE A 471 -24.03 -2.28 25.83
CA PHE A 471 -22.79 -2.79 25.24
C PHE A 471 -21.61 -1.84 25.51
N LEU A 472 -21.83 -0.53 25.40
CA LEU A 472 -20.78 0.47 25.62
C LEU A 472 -20.35 0.53 27.08
N LYS A 473 -21.29 0.39 28.03
CA LYS A 473 -21.00 0.33 29.47
C LYS A 473 -20.24 -0.93 29.84
N GLU A 474 -20.68 -2.09 29.36
CA GLU A 474 -20.01 -3.37 29.58
C GLU A 474 -18.57 -3.33 29.05
N ARG A 475 -18.38 -2.78 27.84
CA ARG A 475 -17.05 -2.60 27.25
C ARG A 475 -16.17 -1.64 28.04
N ALA A 476 -16.72 -0.55 28.59
CA ALA A 476 -15.95 0.38 29.42
C ALA A 476 -15.52 -0.27 30.75
N GLN A 477 -16.41 -1.06 31.36
CA GLN A 477 -16.13 -1.80 32.61
C GLN A 477 -15.10 -2.92 32.42
N GLY A 478 -15.04 -3.54 31.24
CA GLY A 478 -14.08 -4.60 30.92
C GLY A 478 -12.64 -4.14 30.68
N LEU A 479 -12.36 -2.83 30.71
CA LEU A 479 -11.00 -2.30 30.49
C LEU A 479 -10.15 -2.36 31.77
N PRO A 480 -8.83 -2.57 31.66
CA PRO A 480 -7.92 -2.44 32.81
C PRO A 480 -8.03 -1.05 33.44
N GLN A 481 -7.94 -0.97 34.78
CA GLN A 481 -8.16 0.27 35.53
C GLN A 481 -7.25 1.42 35.07
N SER A 482 -5.97 1.15 34.79
CA SER A 482 -5.03 2.15 34.27
C SER A 482 -5.47 2.76 32.93
N VAL A 483 -6.02 1.95 32.03
CA VAL A 483 -6.50 2.38 30.71
C VAL A 483 -7.82 3.12 30.84
N ALA A 484 -8.70 2.69 31.76
CA ALA A 484 -9.96 3.34 32.02
C ALA A 484 -9.76 4.75 32.62
N GLU A 485 -8.78 4.93 33.51
CA GLU A 485 -8.41 6.24 34.07
C GLU A 485 -7.82 7.17 32.99
N GLU A 486 -6.90 6.68 32.14
CA GLU A 486 -6.30 7.47 31.06
C GLU A 486 -7.35 7.96 30.03
N LEU A 487 -8.28 7.08 29.66
CA LEU A 487 -9.32 7.39 28.66
C LEU A 487 -10.49 8.19 29.25
N GLY A 488 -10.54 8.41 30.56
CA GLY A 488 -11.66 9.04 31.27
C GLY A 488 -12.94 8.21 31.14
N TYR A 489 -12.81 6.90 31.36
CA TYR A 489 -13.86 5.88 31.36
C TYR A 489 -14.21 5.38 32.77
N THR A 490 -13.92 6.20 33.79
CA THR A 490 -14.49 6.01 35.12
C THR A 490 -16.03 6.04 35.03
N GLN A 491 -16.70 5.35 35.95
CA GLN A 491 -18.16 5.13 35.85
C GLN A 491 -18.97 6.44 35.72
N GLU A 492 -18.57 7.48 36.45
CA GLU A 492 -19.22 8.79 36.43
C GLU A 492 -18.91 9.58 35.16
N GLU A 493 -17.63 9.68 34.77
CA GLU A 493 -17.20 10.43 33.60
C GLU A 493 -17.70 9.81 32.30
N PHE A 494 -17.67 8.48 32.20
CA PHE A 494 -18.17 7.75 31.04
C PHE A 494 -19.66 7.99 30.84
N THR A 495 -20.45 7.85 31.91
CA THR A 495 -21.90 8.05 31.87
C THR A 495 -22.24 9.49 31.50
N ALA A 496 -21.52 10.47 32.05
CA ALA A 496 -21.70 11.89 31.70
C ALA A 496 -21.32 12.19 30.24
N ARG A 497 -20.27 11.54 29.69
CA ARG A 497 -19.86 11.70 28.28
C ARG A 497 -20.84 11.04 27.32
N LEU A 498 -21.33 9.85 27.66
CA LEU A 498 -22.35 9.15 26.87
C LEU A 498 -23.66 9.93 26.84
N SER A 499 -24.11 10.46 27.99
CA SER A 499 -25.31 11.30 28.08
C SER A 499 -25.17 12.58 27.25
N ARG A 500 -24.05 13.31 27.39
CA ARG A 500 -23.75 14.49 26.56
C ARG A 500 -23.71 14.17 25.08
N TYR A 501 -23.17 13.00 24.70
CA TYR A 501 -23.18 12.55 23.32
C TYR A 501 -24.63 12.39 22.85
N ARG A 502 -25.47 11.63 23.56
CA ARG A 502 -26.88 11.40 23.17
C ARG A 502 -27.71 12.69 23.13
N GLU A 503 -27.52 13.62 24.07
CA GLU A 503 -28.19 14.93 24.10
C GLU A 503 -27.81 15.83 22.92
N ARG A 504 -26.53 15.80 22.51
CA ARG A 504 -26.00 16.61 21.40
C ARG A 504 -26.13 15.91 20.04
N SER A 505 -26.41 14.60 20.04
CA SER A 505 -26.65 13.78 18.86
C SER A 505 -28.06 13.99 18.31
N ILE A 506 -28.50 15.25 18.20
CA ILE A 506 -29.69 15.56 17.41
C ILE A 506 -29.21 15.59 15.97
N GLU A 507 -29.55 14.52 15.25
CA GLU A 507 -29.61 14.41 13.80
C GLU A 507 -28.51 15.16 13.03
N ILE A 508 -27.31 14.55 12.93
CA ILE A 508 -26.54 14.72 11.70
C ILE A 508 -27.38 14.06 10.60
N HIS A 509 -28.32 14.82 10.01
CA HIS A 509 -29.13 14.34 8.89
C HIS A 509 -28.19 13.99 7.74
N PRO A 510 -28.19 12.72 7.26
CA PRO A 510 -27.32 12.24 6.19
C PRO A 510 -27.47 12.98 4.85
N GLU A 511 -28.50 13.82 4.68
CA GLU A 511 -28.76 14.54 3.44
C GLU A 511 -27.82 15.74 3.21
N HIS A 512 -27.21 16.29 4.26
CA HIS A 512 -26.34 17.47 4.14
C HIS A 512 -24.83 17.14 4.17
N ILE A 513 -24.47 15.88 4.39
CA ILE A 513 -23.09 15.41 4.42
C ILE A 513 -23.00 14.20 3.49
N GLY A 514 -22.27 14.34 2.39
CA GLY A 514 -22.18 13.32 1.32
C GLY A 514 -21.89 11.90 1.84
N ASN A 515 -22.59 10.93 1.25
CA ASN A 515 -22.47 9.48 1.42
C ASN A 515 -22.06 8.99 2.83
N VAL A 516 -23.04 8.88 3.72
CA VAL A 516 -22.89 8.23 5.02
C VAL A 516 -23.00 6.72 4.88
N HIS A 517 -21.92 5.99 5.22
CA HIS A 517 -21.92 4.52 5.20
C HIS A 517 -22.03 3.95 6.62
N LYS A 518 -22.95 3.00 6.84
CA LYS A 518 -22.96 2.16 8.04
C LYS A 518 -21.80 1.16 7.93
N ALA A 519 -20.84 1.25 8.84
CA ALA A 519 -19.67 0.38 8.83
C ALA A 519 -20.06 -1.05 9.22
N THR A 520 -19.97 -1.97 8.27
CA THR A 520 -19.95 -3.42 8.50
C THR A 520 -18.59 -3.92 8.00
N GLU A 521 -18.02 -5.01 8.53
CA GLU A 521 -16.73 -5.54 8.03
C GLU A 521 -16.71 -5.80 6.51
N ARG A 522 -17.89 -5.99 5.89
CA ARG A 522 -18.06 -6.11 4.43
C ARG A 522 -17.81 -4.80 3.65
N SER A 523 -17.97 -3.63 4.26
CA SER A 523 -17.86 -2.32 3.59
C SER A 523 -16.42 -1.93 3.24
N LEU A 524 -15.41 -2.43 3.96
CA LEU A 524 -13.99 -2.17 3.65
C LEU A 524 -13.52 -2.82 2.33
N ARG A 525 -14.23 -3.84 1.83
CA ARG A 525 -13.90 -4.50 0.56
C ARG A 525 -14.24 -3.69 -0.68
N TRP A 526 -14.94 -2.55 -0.53
CA TRP A 526 -15.45 -1.80 -1.67
C TRP A 526 -14.41 -0.89 -2.32
N TRP A 527 -13.33 -0.54 -1.62
CA TRP A 527 -12.31 0.37 -2.14
C TRP A 527 -10.94 -0.29 -2.18
N ALA A 528 -10.39 -0.44 -3.40
CA ALA A 528 -9.00 -0.80 -3.59
C ALA A 528 -8.09 0.28 -2.97
N PRO A 529 -6.97 -0.10 -2.33
CA PRO A 529 -5.99 0.86 -1.85
C PRO A 529 -5.52 1.78 -2.99
N LYS A 530 -5.69 3.09 -2.79
CA LYS A 530 -5.31 4.14 -3.75
C LYS A 530 -3.98 4.81 -3.40
N ASN A 531 -3.18 4.14 -2.57
CA ASN A 531 -1.83 4.55 -2.22
C ASN A 531 -0.87 3.39 -2.55
N TYR A 532 0.44 3.65 -2.60
CA TYR A 532 1.44 2.61 -2.62
C TYR A 532 1.21 1.71 -1.39
N GLY A 533 0.80 0.46 -1.65
CA GLY A 533 0.64 -0.55 -0.60
C GLY A 533 1.96 -0.82 0.11
N LEU A 534 1.86 -1.57 1.21
CA LEU A 534 3.03 -2.03 1.97
C LEU A 534 4.07 -2.68 1.04
N SER A 535 5.34 -2.38 1.27
CA SER A 535 6.45 -3.03 0.56
C SER A 535 6.43 -4.56 0.81
N PRO A 536 7.05 -5.38 -0.06
CA PRO A 536 7.12 -6.83 0.16
C PRO A 536 7.69 -7.23 1.52
N GLU A 537 8.67 -6.46 2.02
CA GLU A 537 9.29 -6.68 3.33
C GLU A 537 8.32 -6.31 4.48
N GLU A 538 7.60 -5.18 4.36
CA GLU A 538 6.58 -4.78 5.34
C GLU A 538 5.38 -5.73 5.34
N LEU A 539 4.99 -6.27 4.18
CA LEU A 539 3.94 -7.30 4.05
C LEU A 539 4.34 -8.59 4.77
N GLU A 540 5.62 -8.98 4.69
CA GLU A 540 6.13 -10.16 5.38
C GLU A 540 6.21 -9.93 6.89
N VAL A 541 6.63 -8.75 7.33
CA VAL A 541 6.61 -8.33 8.75
C VAL A 541 5.19 -8.31 9.30
N GLU A 542 4.23 -7.75 8.56
CA GLU A 542 2.83 -7.72 8.98
C GLU A 542 2.22 -9.14 9.05
N SER A 543 2.59 -10.01 8.11
CA SER A 543 2.19 -11.42 8.12
C SER A 543 2.74 -12.15 9.35
N ARG A 544 4.01 -11.91 9.70
CA ARG A 544 4.64 -12.43 10.92
C ARG A 544 3.92 -11.92 12.19
N HIS A 545 3.63 -10.63 12.29
CA HIS A 545 2.90 -10.05 13.42
C HIS A 545 1.46 -10.60 13.54
N LYS A 546 0.76 -10.80 12.42
CA LYS A 546 -0.59 -11.41 12.40
C LYS A 546 -0.53 -12.86 12.88
N GLU A 547 0.48 -13.62 12.47
CA GLU A 547 0.66 -15.01 12.87
C GLU A 547 1.03 -15.13 14.37
N GLU A 548 1.92 -14.27 14.86
CA GLU A 548 2.25 -14.18 16.29
C GLU A 548 1.05 -13.77 17.14
N GLY A 549 0.28 -12.78 16.70
CA GLY A 549 -0.96 -12.37 17.37
C GLY A 549 -1.98 -13.50 17.45
N ARG A 550 -2.13 -14.28 16.37
CA ARG A 550 -3.00 -15.47 16.35
C ARG A 550 -2.51 -16.54 17.32
N ARG A 551 -1.20 -16.76 17.38
CA ARG A 551 -0.57 -17.72 18.29
C ARG A 551 -0.76 -17.32 19.77
N LEU A 552 -0.57 -16.05 20.10
CA LEU A 552 -0.77 -15.51 21.44
C LEU A 552 -2.24 -15.63 21.88
N LYS A 553 -3.19 -15.33 20.98
CA LYS A 553 -4.62 -15.47 21.27
C LYS A 553 -5.03 -16.92 21.54
N LEU A 554 -4.57 -17.86 20.72
CA LEU A 554 -4.81 -19.30 20.93
C LEU A 554 -4.18 -19.79 22.24
N ALA A 555 -2.98 -19.30 22.59
CA ALA A 555 -2.32 -19.64 23.85
C ALA A 555 -3.09 -19.09 25.07
N ALA A 556 -3.62 -17.86 24.98
CA ALA A 556 -4.45 -17.27 26.02
C ALA A 556 -5.76 -18.06 26.24
N GLU A 557 -6.46 -18.41 25.15
CA GLU A 557 -7.69 -19.23 25.20
C GLU A 557 -7.41 -20.62 25.78
N ALA A 558 -6.27 -21.25 25.42
CA ALA A 558 -5.87 -22.54 25.97
C ALA A 558 -5.50 -22.46 27.46
N ALA A 559 -4.81 -21.40 27.88
CA ALA A 559 -4.45 -21.17 29.28
C ALA A 559 -5.69 -20.93 30.16
N GLU A 560 -6.66 -20.18 29.64
CA GLU A 560 -7.94 -19.94 30.33
C GLU A 560 -8.78 -21.22 30.44
N LYS A 561 -8.85 -22.01 29.35
CA LYS A 561 -9.50 -23.33 29.39
C LYS A 561 -8.81 -24.27 30.38
N LYS A 562 -7.48 -24.27 30.44
CA LYS A 562 -6.71 -25.06 31.40
C LYS A 562 -7.01 -24.63 32.84
N ARG A 563 -6.98 -23.33 33.14
CA ARG A 563 -7.36 -22.81 34.47
C ARG A 563 -8.78 -23.20 34.86
N ARG A 564 -9.74 -23.13 33.93
CA ARG A 564 -11.13 -23.53 34.18
C ARG A 564 -11.26 -25.03 34.47
N ASN A 565 -10.53 -25.86 33.74
CA ASN A 565 -10.49 -27.31 33.96
C ASN A 565 -9.81 -27.66 35.30
N GLU A 566 -8.70 -27.02 35.64
CA GLU A 566 -8.01 -27.20 36.91
C GLU A 566 -8.88 -26.77 38.09
N ALA A 567 -9.58 -25.64 37.99
CA ALA A 567 -10.53 -25.19 39.00
C ALA A 567 -11.72 -26.17 39.15
N ALA A 568 -12.23 -26.72 38.06
CA ALA A 568 -13.29 -27.73 38.10
C ALA A 568 -12.83 -29.04 38.75
N LEU A 569 -11.61 -29.50 38.44
CA LEU A 569 -11.01 -30.69 39.07
C LEU A 569 -10.77 -30.47 40.56
N ALA A 570 -10.26 -29.29 40.95
CA ALA A 570 -10.06 -28.94 42.36
C ALA A 570 -11.40 -28.90 43.13
N ALA A 571 -12.46 -28.34 42.53
CA ALA A 571 -13.78 -28.33 43.13
C ALA A 571 -14.35 -29.76 43.28
N MET A 572 -14.16 -30.62 42.29
CA MET A 572 -14.58 -32.03 42.36
C MET A 572 -13.82 -32.82 43.42
N ALA A 573 -12.50 -32.58 43.55
CA ALA A 573 -11.68 -33.19 44.60
C ALA A 573 -12.11 -32.75 46.00
N ALA A 574 -12.38 -31.45 46.20
CA ALA A 574 -12.88 -30.93 47.47
C ALA A 574 -14.23 -31.55 47.86
N GLN A 575 -15.16 -31.68 46.90
CA GLN A 575 -16.45 -32.36 47.13
C GLN A 575 -16.26 -33.84 47.50
N TYR A 576 -15.29 -34.52 46.88
CA TYR A 576 -15.00 -35.91 47.18
C TYR A 576 -14.37 -36.09 48.57
N GLU A 577 -13.45 -35.21 48.98
CA GLU A 577 -12.89 -35.21 50.34
C GLU A 577 -13.96 -34.95 51.40
N GLU A 578 -14.85 -33.98 51.16
CA GLU A 578 -15.99 -33.71 52.05
C GLU A 578 -16.92 -34.93 52.16
N TRP A 579 -17.22 -35.59 51.04
CA TRP A 579 -18.00 -36.82 51.03
C TRP A 579 -17.31 -37.97 51.80
N GLN A 580 -15.99 -38.13 51.66
CA GLN A 580 -15.23 -39.13 52.40
C GLN A 580 -15.25 -38.88 53.90
N ASN A 581 -15.09 -37.63 54.34
CA ASN A 581 -15.18 -37.25 55.74
C ASN A 581 -16.57 -37.56 56.29
N ASN A 582 -17.63 -37.18 55.58
CA ASN A 582 -19.01 -37.50 55.95
C ASN A 582 -19.24 -39.01 56.04
N LEU A 583 -18.71 -39.79 55.10
CA LEU A 583 -18.83 -41.26 55.13
C LEU A 583 -18.10 -41.87 56.34
N SER A 584 -16.91 -41.37 56.68
CA SER A 584 -16.19 -41.84 57.88
C SER A 584 -16.94 -41.50 59.18
N GLU A 585 -17.58 -40.34 59.23
CA GLU A 585 -18.37 -39.91 60.37
C GLU A 585 -19.63 -40.77 60.53
N VAL A 586 -20.30 -41.12 59.42
CA VAL A 586 -21.43 -42.05 59.42
C VAL A 586 -21.00 -43.44 59.91
N ARG A 587 -19.86 -43.98 59.43
CA ARG A 587 -19.35 -45.27 59.90
C ARG A 587 -19.05 -45.27 61.39
N ARG A 588 -18.43 -44.20 61.89
CA ARG A 588 -18.14 -44.01 63.32
C ARG A 588 -19.44 -44.04 64.14
N GLN A 589 -20.47 -43.33 63.67
CA GLN A 589 -21.78 -43.32 64.32
C GLN A 589 -22.46 -44.71 64.29
N GLU A 590 -22.33 -45.46 63.19
CA GLU A 590 -22.84 -46.84 63.09
C GLU A 590 -22.12 -47.79 64.07
N GLU A 591 -20.80 -47.70 64.20
CA GLU A 591 -20.01 -48.49 65.16
C GLU A 591 -20.41 -48.18 66.60
N GLU A 592 -20.52 -46.90 66.97
CA GLU A 592 -20.98 -46.50 68.31
C GLU A 592 -22.38 -47.01 68.62
N LEU A 593 -23.30 -46.96 67.64
CA LEU A 593 -24.65 -47.49 67.78
C LEU A 593 -24.65 -49.02 67.94
N LEU A 594 -23.81 -49.72 67.19
CA LEU A 594 -23.64 -51.17 67.29
C LEU A 594 -23.06 -51.57 68.65
N GLU A 595 -22.04 -50.87 69.15
CA GLU A 595 -21.48 -51.09 70.48
C GLU A 595 -22.53 -50.85 71.57
N ALA A 596 -23.31 -49.76 71.47
CA ALA A 596 -24.42 -49.47 72.38
C ALA A 596 -25.50 -50.56 72.37
N ARG A 597 -25.79 -51.17 71.22
CA ARG A 597 -26.72 -52.31 71.11
C ARG A 597 -26.14 -53.60 71.69
N CYS A 598 -24.84 -53.81 71.58
CA CYS A 598 -24.15 -54.99 72.11
C CYS A 598 -23.89 -54.91 73.63
N LEU A 599 -23.88 -53.69 74.20
CA LEU A 599 -23.61 -53.42 75.61
C LEU A 599 -24.50 -54.18 76.59
N PRO A 600 -25.84 -54.23 76.44
CA PRO A 600 -26.71 -55.02 77.33
C PRO A 600 -26.39 -56.52 77.31
N LEU A 601 -26.16 -57.08 76.11
CA LEU A 601 -25.81 -58.49 75.95
C LEU A 601 -24.43 -58.79 76.55
N ARG A 602 -23.44 -57.94 76.30
CA ARG A 602 -22.09 -58.07 76.86
C ARG A 602 -22.11 -57.98 78.38
N ASN A 603 -22.87 -57.03 78.95
CA ASN A 603 -23.05 -56.91 80.40
C ASN A 603 -23.75 -58.13 81.00
N TYR A 604 -24.76 -58.68 80.31
CA TYR A 604 -25.41 -59.93 80.73
C TYR A 604 -24.42 -61.10 80.74
N LEU A 605 -23.67 -61.30 79.65
CA LEU A 605 -22.66 -62.35 79.54
C LEU A 605 -21.58 -62.19 80.63
N MET A 606 -21.06 -60.98 80.82
CA MET A 606 -20.04 -60.69 81.84
C MET A 606 -20.54 -60.91 83.28
N LYS A 607 -21.83 -60.67 83.56
CA LYS A 607 -22.38 -60.79 84.92
C LYS A 607 -22.84 -62.21 85.25
N TYR A 608 -23.44 -62.91 84.30
CA TYR A 608 -24.12 -64.19 84.56
C TYR A 608 -23.42 -65.40 83.96
N VAL A 609 -22.67 -65.26 82.87
CA VAL A 609 -22.05 -66.40 82.17
C VAL A 609 -20.55 -66.49 82.45
N MET A 610 -19.86 -65.35 82.44
CA MET A 610 -18.40 -65.29 82.58
C MET A 610 -17.86 -65.75 83.95
N PRO A 611 -18.51 -65.51 85.10
CA PRO A 611 -18.01 -66.01 86.38
C PRO A 611 -17.98 -67.54 86.43
N SER A 612 -19.09 -68.19 86.08
CA SER A 612 -19.20 -69.66 86.05
C SER A 612 -18.28 -70.28 85.00
N LEU A 613 -18.17 -69.65 83.82
CA LEU A 613 -17.24 -70.10 82.77
C LEU A 613 -15.77 -69.92 83.19
N SER A 614 -15.43 -68.82 83.84
CA SER A 614 -14.06 -68.56 84.32
C SER A 614 -13.66 -69.55 85.41
N GLU A 615 -14.57 -69.87 86.34
CA GLU A 615 -14.35 -70.89 87.37
C GLU A 615 -14.15 -72.28 86.75
N ALA A 616 -15.04 -72.68 85.83
CA ALA A 616 -14.93 -73.93 85.08
C ALA A 616 -13.61 -74.02 84.30
N MET A 617 -13.19 -72.92 83.65
CA MET A 617 -11.91 -72.83 82.93
C MET A 617 -10.71 -72.93 83.87
N LEU A 618 -10.82 -72.37 85.08
CA LEU A 618 -9.75 -72.40 86.07
C LEU A 618 -9.60 -73.79 86.69
N GLU A 619 -10.70 -74.52 86.89
CA GLU A 619 -10.68 -75.94 87.29
C GLU A 619 -10.20 -76.86 86.18
N CYS A 620 -10.66 -76.66 84.95
CA CYS A 620 -10.18 -77.40 83.79
C CYS A 620 -8.66 -77.25 83.62
N SER A 621 -8.12 -76.06 83.87
CA SER A 621 -6.67 -75.78 83.84
C SER A 621 -5.90 -76.49 84.95
N LYS A 622 -6.51 -76.72 86.11
CA LYS A 622 -5.90 -77.46 87.24
C LYS A 622 -5.91 -78.97 87.01
N ILE A 623 -7.02 -79.52 86.54
CA ILE A 623 -7.22 -80.98 86.40
C ILE A 623 -6.57 -81.50 85.11
N LYS A 624 -6.49 -80.66 84.06
CA LYS A 624 -5.99 -81.02 82.73
C LYS A 624 -6.57 -82.34 82.20
N PRO A 625 -7.91 -82.41 82.03
CA PRO A 625 -8.58 -83.57 81.47
C PRO A 625 -8.14 -83.80 80.01
N GLU A 626 -8.31 -85.04 79.51
CA GLU A 626 -7.95 -85.38 78.13
C GLU A 626 -8.82 -84.65 77.09
N ASP A 627 -10.08 -84.34 77.40
CA ASP A 627 -10.94 -83.45 76.60
C ASP A 627 -11.40 -82.22 77.42
N PRO A 628 -10.82 -81.03 77.19
CA PRO A 628 -11.16 -79.83 77.92
C PRO A 628 -12.51 -79.21 77.51
N VAL A 629 -13.03 -79.50 76.31
CA VAL A 629 -14.31 -78.92 75.85
C VAL A 629 -15.48 -79.68 76.47
N ASP A 630 -15.44 -81.01 76.46
CA ASP A 630 -16.46 -81.84 77.12
C ASP A 630 -16.46 -81.64 78.64
N PHE A 631 -15.28 -81.54 79.26
CA PHE A 631 -15.17 -81.25 80.69
C PHE A 631 -15.80 -79.91 81.09
N LEU A 632 -15.58 -78.85 80.29
CA LEU A 632 -16.20 -77.55 80.53
C LEU A 632 -17.72 -77.60 80.36
N ALA A 633 -18.22 -78.34 79.38
CA ALA A 633 -19.65 -78.52 79.16
C ALA A 633 -20.33 -79.26 80.33
N GLU A 634 -19.76 -80.37 80.81
CA GLU A 634 -20.27 -81.13 81.95
C GLU A 634 -20.22 -80.34 83.26
N HIS A 635 -19.14 -79.60 83.49
CA HIS A 635 -18.97 -78.79 84.70
C HIS A 635 -19.99 -77.63 84.77
N LEU A 636 -20.25 -76.98 83.63
CA LEU A 636 -21.27 -75.91 83.55
C LEU A 636 -22.70 -76.46 83.63
N LEU A 637 -22.95 -77.68 83.13
CA LEU A 637 -24.25 -78.34 83.28
C LEU A 637 -24.51 -78.79 84.73
N SER A 638 -23.47 -79.22 85.45
CA SER A 638 -23.57 -79.68 86.84
C SER A 638 -23.80 -78.52 87.83
N ASN A 639 -23.06 -77.41 87.71
CA ASN A 639 -23.26 -76.24 88.58
C ASN A 639 -24.63 -75.54 88.39
N ASN A 640 -25.22 -75.63 87.19
CA ASN A 640 -26.58 -75.10 86.95
C ASN A 640 -27.68 -75.93 87.63
N GLN A 641 -27.43 -77.19 88.01
CA GLN A 641 -28.40 -78.02 88.73
C GLN A 641 -28.37 -77.77 90.25
N GLU A 642 -27.25 -77.28 90.80
CA GLU A 642 -27.14 -76.95 92.22
C GLU A 642 -27.77 -75.59 92.59
N GLU A 643 -27.87 -74.64 91.66
CA GLU A 643 -28.51 -73.33 91.88
C GLU A 643 -30.06 -73.33 91.78
N GLN A 644 -30.69 -74.44 91.39
CA GLN A 644 -32.17 -74.53 91.24
C GLN A 644 -32.91 -75.22 92.41
N HIS A 645 -32.29 -75.37 93.59
CA HIS A 645 -32.94 -75.91 94.80
C HIS A 645 -33.13 -74.89 95.93
#